data_AF-A0A936QHL2-F1
#
_entry.id   AF-A0A936QHL2-F1
#
_cell.length_a   1.000
_cell.length_b   1.000
_cell.length_c   1.000
_cell.angle_alpha   90.00
_cell.angle_beta   90.00
_cell.angle_gamma   90.00
#
_symmetry.space_group_name_H-M   'P 1'
#
loop_
_entity.id
_entity.type
_entity.pdbx_description
1 polymer ?
#
loop_
_entity_poly.entity_id
_entity_poly.type
_entity_poly.pdbx_seq_one_letter_code
_entity_poly.pdbx_strand_id
1 'polypeptide(L)'
;MKKNLNRYNKSNSETKFQQKNGLKIKINARLLYSNLNIIAVMMLIMFSIFTTSLSAQVISSFVPLTGTKNIPGDYATLSLAITDLNTQGVGAGGVTINLLSGNPQTAPSGGYVIGGAGSLVLSTTSALNPVVLIGNGNTITAASNHTAGRLSDGIFKLIGADFITVSGFVMTENTANTITADGTNNMTEWGVALLYVITTDGAQNNIIQNNTITLNRAYQNTYGIYSSSTHSATTPTVNASSLTAAGSNSNLKIYGNTISNVNFGIVNAGPAGATDINILLDIGGTTPAQGNSITNYGTTGTHSPFTSIPSSVVYGIYVQHTVNINISNNTIISSNGGTTVGSALRGIDIAGFFFDTSGTFFTVINKNSISLRSGLGTMSIAGVTVGQTSTTPSSSVSITNNDFNTTTHTVAASGVIIFINNFAPTLTQDISGNTFTNISCNTTGSLTFISSSAAMAASAVMNVNSNSIITGYTKATGATIFFSTLAASVNGSILNVNNNNISNITCAAFTGIESKDGVSIVSGPVKSINSNKFENIITTQAPVIISIDKSGANSTVNSNILRNISISGSTAPGFSAILLGSLNQPTLTVSQNKIQLISRNSGITGIDNRSLNANISNNTISDITASAVITGISSSASTNVNIFKNKICGFLGTGTGGGGTGISVTGGTQTNIYNNLVGNLKAPNSNSSLALNGLSFTGGTSVNLFNNTVHLNASSTGASFGANIMLVVSAINFTMRNNIFVNLSTPGPTGRNVIYFRSDASLTNYQSESNNNLFFSGTPSANNLMFFDFTNSDQTLAAYKSRVFPRDSNSITENPSYLSLIDSSANFLHINAAVPTSIESGGKNVISPVVITDDFDNEIRQGNAGYTGTGTAPDIGADEFNSGSSKNLNLTMLIQGFYDAGTNFMIRDTVRIYLRNSSSPYSIVDSAKAYLSSTGAGTFTFQNASNGVNYYLHLKHRNSIETWSKTTQTFTGNSMTYDFTPANTQAFGDNMIQADASPVRFAIYGGDVNQDGTVDASDLSETYNDANNSLSGYVSTDVTGDDFVDATDMSLVDNNTFNSVSVITP
;
A
#
# COMPACT_ATOMS: atom_id res chain seq x y z
N MET A 1 -36.05 -33.80 39.41
CA MET A 1 -36.81 -34.96 38.85
C MET A 1 -38.20 -34.49 38.42
N LYS A 2 -38.78 -35.08 37.35
CA LYS A 2 -40.22 -35.13 36.95
C LYS A 2 -41.05 -33.81 36.87
N LYS A 3 -42.20 -33.77 36.17
CA LYS A 3 -42.43 -33.65 34.71
C LYS A 3 -43.92 -33.29 34.44
N ASN A 4 -44.20 -32.46 33.43
CA ASN A 4 -45.52 -32.24 32.76
C ASN A 4 -46.64 -31.59 33.64
N LEU A 5 -47.74 -31.00 33.12
CA LEU A 5 -48.37 -31.05 31.77
C LEU A 5 -49.18 -29.76 31.39
N ASN A 6 -49.10 -29.34 30.11
CA ASN A 6 -50.01 -28.54 29.23
C ASN A 6 -50.93 -27.38 29.70
N ARG A 7 -50.96 -26.30 28.90
CA ARG A 7 -52.20 -25.64 28.36
C ARG A 7 -51.94 -24.76 27.13
N TYR A 8 -52.89 -24.77 26.17
CA TYR A 8 -53.04 -23.97 24.93
C TYR A 8 -54.56 -23.92 24.60
N ASN A 9 -55.16 -23.20 23.62
CA ASN A 9 -54.64 -22.49 22.43
C ASN A 9 -55.28 -21.08 22.25
N LYS A 10 -55.70 -20.66 21.03
CA LYS A 10 -55.83 -19.25 20.58
C LYS A 10 -56.74 -19.10 19.35
N SER A 11 -57.65 -18.09 19.29
CA SER A 11 -57.90 -17.22 18.10
C SER A 11 -59.17 -16.33 18.16
N ASN A 12 -59.03 -15.12 17.58
CA ASN A 12 -59.91 -14.24 16.77
C ASN A 12 -61.43 -14.05 17.06
N SER A 13 -61.93 -12.87 16.67
CA SER A 13 -63.35 -12.51 16.61
C SER A 13 -63.65 -11.60 15.40
N GLU A 14 -64.82 -11.75 14.77
CA GLU A 14 -65.20 -11.02 13.55
C GLU A 14 -66.72 -10.83 13.41
N THR A 15 -67.15 -9.67 12.88
CA THR A 15 -68.50 -9.33 12.37
C THR A 15 -69.74 -9.35 13.29
N LYS A 16 -70.76 -8.57 12.90
CA LYS A 16 -72.16 -8.58 13.40
C LYS A 16 -73.10 -8.29 12.23
N PHE A 17 -74.33 -8.82 12.27
CA PHE A 17 -75.31 -8.69 11.17
C PHE A 17 -76.76 -8.48 11.66
N GLN A 18 -77.49 -7.60 10.96
CA GLN A 18 -78.96 -7.57 10.75
C GLN A 18 -79.96 -6.94 11.75
N GLN A 19 -81.13 -6.67 11.15
CA GLN A 19 -82.32 -5.88 11.54
C GLN A 19 -83.22 -6.59 12.61
N LYS A 20 -84.42 -6.14 13.04
CA LYS A 20 -85.47 -5.33 12.37
C LYS A 20 -86.58 -4.83 13.34
N ASN A 21 -87.47 -3.98 12.80
CA ASN A 21 -88.76 -3.48 13.35
C ASN A 21 -88.65 -2.39 14.45
N GLY A 22 -89.45 -1.31 14.48
CA GLY A 22 -90.33 -0.74 13.43
C GLY A 22 -91.64 -0.14 13.96
N LEU A 23 -91.85 1.18 13.83
CA LEU A 23 -93.16 1.83 14.06
C LEU A 23 -93.37 3.07 13.18
N LYS A 24 -94.64 3.46 12.96
CA LYS A 24 -95.08 4.52 12.02
C LYS A 24 -95.38 5.83 12.75
N ILE A 25 -95.06 6.98 12.12
CA ILE A 25 -95.75 8.26 12.35
C ILE A 25 -96.20 8.79 10.97
N LYS A 26 -97.41 9.35 10.89
CA LYS A 26 -98.01 9.85 9.64
C LYS A 26 -97.65 11.32 9.37
N ILE A 27 -97.48 11.64 8.09
CA ILE A 27 -97.40 13.00 7.56
C ILE A 27 -98.73 13.74 7.78
N ASN A 28 -98.67 15.04 8.09
CA ASN A 28 -99.84 15.93 8.08
C ASN A 28 -99.74 16.92 6.90
N ALA A 29 -100.52 16.68 5.85
CA ALA A 29 -100.22 17.11 4.48
C ALA A 29 -100.73 18.53 4.12
N ARG A 30 -100.34 19.57 4.88
CA ARG A 30 -100.73 20.98 4.59
C ARG A 30 -99.60 22.00 4.44
N LEU A 31 -98.33 21.65 4.66
CA LEU A 31 -97.17 22.54 4.39
C LEU A 31 -96.40 22.25 3.09
N LEU A 32 -96.78 21.23 2.31
CA LEU A 32 -95.95 20.77 1.18
C LEU A 32 -96.24 21.48 -0.16
N TYR A 33 -97.42 22.09 -0.33
CA TYR A 33 -97.84 22.63 -1.63
C TYR A 33 -97.35 24.05 -1.94
N SER A 34 -96.90 24.83 -0.95
CA SER A 34 -96.31 26.16 -1.20
C SER A 34 -94.89 26.10 -1.77
N ASN A 35 -94.14 25.04 -1.48
CA ASN A 35 -92.71 24.96 -1.80
C ASN A 35 -92.42 24.32 -3.17
N LEU A 36 -93.36 23.54 -3.72
CA LEU A 36 -93.16 22.85 -5.01
C LEU A 36 -92.98 23.84 -6.18
N ASN A 37 -93.78 24.91 -6.22
CA ASN A 37 -93.70 25.90 -7.31
C ASN A 37 -92.40 26.72 -7.25
N ILE A 38 -91.88 26.99 -6.04
CA ILE A 38 -90.60 27.70 -5.87
C ILE A 38 -89.45 26.81 -6.36
N ILE A 39 -89.44 25.53 -6.01
CA ILE A 39 -88.41 24.57 -6.47
C ILE A 39 -88.47 24.38 -7.98
N ALA A 40 -89.67 24.30 -8.58
CA ALA A 40 -89.82 24.17 -10.04
C ALA A 40 -89.29 25.41 -10.79
N VAL A 41 -89.58 26.63 -10.31
CA VAL A 41 -89.07 27.87 -10.91
C VAL A 41 -87.55 27.99 -10.71
N MET A 42 -87.02 27.63 -9.53
CA MET A 42 -85.58 27.62 -9.30
C MET A 42 -84.83 26.58 -10.17
N MET A 43 -85.42 25.41 -10.42
CA MET A 43 -84.84 24.42 -11.35
C MET A 43 -84.86 24.91 -12.80
N LEU A 44 -85.92 25.58 -13.25
CA LEU A 44 -86.00 26.13 -14.61
C LEU A 44 -85.02 27.30 -14.82
N ILE A 45 -84.79 28.12 -13.79
CA ILE A 45 -83.78 29.19 -13.80
C ILE A 45 -82.35 28.60 -13.76
N MET A 46 -82.09 27.58 -12.94
CA MET A 46 -80.80 26.87 -12.96
C MET A 46 -80.50 26.26 -14.34
N PHE A 47 -81.49 25.64 -14.99
CA PHE A 47 -81.29 24.99 -16.30
C PHE A 47 -81.08 25.99 -17.44
N SER A 48 -81.64 27.20 -17.35
CA SER A 48 -81.43 28.29 -18.33
C SER A 48 -80.12 29.06 -18.11
N ILE A 49 -79.63 29.15 -16.88
CA ILE A 49 -78.29 29.68 -16.58
C ILE A 49 -77.19 28.71 -17.02
N PHE A 50 -77.41 27.39 -16.93
CA PHE A 50 -76.45 26.38 -17.41
C PHE A 50 -76.37 26.21 -18.94
N THR A 51 -77.26 26.85 -19.71
CA THR A 51 -77.34 26.67 -21.18
C THR A 51 -76.95 27.90 -21.99
N THR A 52 -76.52 28.99 -21.34
CA THR A 52 -76.16 30.27 -22.01
C THR A 52 -74.66 30.58 -22.05
N SER A 53 -73.79 29.71 -21.52
CA SER A 53 -72.33 29.75 -21.71
C SER A 53 -71.80 28.79 -22.79
N LEU A 54 -72.69 28.18 -23.58
CA LEU A 54 -72.32 27.46 -24.81
C LEU A 54 -72.03 28.43 -25.96
N SER A 55 -71.16 29.42 -25.72
CA SER A 55 -70.40 30.05 -26.81
C SER A 55 -69.65 28.94 -27.53
N ALA A 56 -69.80 28.84 -28.85
CA ALA A 56 -69.37 27.67 -29.61
C ALA A 56 -67.88 27.33 -29.37
N GLN A 57 -67.63 26.36 -28.48
CA GLN A 57 -66.34 25.73 -28.38
C GLN A 57 -66.13 24.96 -29.67
N VAL A 58 -65.33 25.54 -30.56
CA VAL A 58 -64.80 24.83 -31.71
C VAL A 58 -64.14 23.57 -31.15
N ILE A 59 -64.69 22.40 -31.48
CA ILE A 59 -63.97 21.14 -31.32
C ILE A 59 -62.90 21.15 -32.41
N SER A 60 -61.85 21.94 -32.17
CA SER A 60 -60.57 21.72 -32.82
C SER A 60 -60.19 20.31 -32.41
N SER A 61 -60.24 19.38 -33.35
CA SER A 61 -59.68 18.06 -33.15
C SER A 61 -58.26 18.26 -32.66
N PHE A 62 -58.00 17.91 -31.41
CA PHE A 62 -56.67 17.88 -30.83
C PHE A 62 -55.81 17.02 -31.76
N VAL A 63 -54.77 17.60 -32.38
CA VAL A 63 -53.87 16.89 -33.28
C VAL A 63 -52.51 16.78 -32.57
N PRO A 64 -52.25 15.67 -31.85
CA PRO A 64 -51.03 15.54 -31.08
C PRO A 64 -49.79 15.62 -31.97
N LEU A 65 -48.76 16.31 -31.49
CA LEU A 65 -47.55 16.48 -32.28
C LEU A 65 -46.80 15.15 -32.39
N THR A 66 -46.40 14.82 -33.61
CA THR A 66 -45.77 13.56 -33.98
C THR A 66 -44.66 13.78 -35.00
N GLY A 67 -43.68 12.88 -35.02
CA GLY A 67 -42.59 12.89 -35.98
C GLY A 67 -41.64 14.08 -35.78
N THR A 68 -40.96 14.52 -36.85
CA THR A 68 -40.05 15.68 -36.79
C THR A 68 -40.76 16.97 -37.18
N LYS A 69 -40.48 18.04 -36.44
CA LYS A 69 -40.95 19.41 -36.67
C LYS A 69 -39.76 20.35 -36.83
N ASN A 70 -39.55 20.88 -38.03
CA ASN A 70 -38.37 21.66 -38.38
C ASN A 70 -38.58 23.16 -38.15
N ILE A 71 -37.53 23.86 -37.74
CA ILE A 71 -37.55 25.30 -37.43
C ILE A 71 -36.32 25.99 -38.05
N PRO A 72 -36.47 26.86 -39.06
CA PRO A 72 -37.72 27.19 -39.74
C PRO A 72 -38.26 26.00 -40.55
N GLY A 73 -39.58 25.96 -40.74
CA GLY A 73 -40.25 24.86 -41.44
C GLY A 73 -41.70 24.74 -40.98
N ASP A 74 -42.00 23.66 -40.25
CA ASP A 74 -43.28 23.45 -39.56
C ASP A 74 -43.65 24.63 -38.64
N TYR A 75 -42.65 25.28 -38.02
CA TYR A 75 -42.84 26.51 -37.23
C TYR A 75 -41.81 27.57 -37.62
N ALA A 76 -42.18 28.85 -37.47
CA ALA A 76 -41.28 29.98 -37.73
C ALA A 76 -40.27 30.24 -36.61
N THR A 77 -40.58 29.87 -35.36
CA THR A 77 -39.70 30.05 -34.19
C THR A 77 -39.83 28.89 -33.21
N LEU A 78 -38.80 28.70 -32.37
CA LEU A 78 -38.83 27.72 -31.28
C LEU A 78 -39.91 28.05 -30.24
N SER A 79 -40.23 29.34 -30.05
CA SER A 79 -41.31 29.76 -29.15
C SER A 79 -42.67 29.25 -29.61
N LEU A 80 -42.99 29.35 -30.91
CA LEU A 80 -44.27 28.88 -31.43
C LEU A 80 -44.39 27.36 -31.34
N ALA A 81 -43.32 26.62 -31.66
CA ALA A 81 -43.30 25.16 -31.52
C ALA A 81 -43.48 24.70 -30.06
N ILE A 82 -42.90 25.41 -29.09
CA ILE A 82 -43.04 25.08 -27.66
C ILE A 82 -44.41 25.53 -27.10
N THR A 83 -44.97 26.64 -27.57
CA THR A 83 -46.38 26.99 -27.25
C THR A 83 -47.32 25.89 -27.75
N ASP A 84 -47.20 25.49 -29.02
CA ASP A 84 -48.07 24.48 -29.62
C ASP A 84 -47.83 23.08 -29.01
N LEU A 85 -46.61 22.74 -28.59
CA LEU A 85 -46.32 21.54 -27.81
C LEU A 85 -47.10 21.48 -26.49
N ASN A 86 -47.23 22.60 -25.77
CA ASN A 86 -47.99 22.64 -24.53
C ASN A 86 -49.51 22.58 -24.76
N THR A 87 -50.02 23.07 -25.91
CA THR A 87 -51.46 23.08 -26.23
C THR A 87 -51.95 21.88 -27.05
N GLN A 88 -51.08 21.18 -27.79
CA GLN A 88 -51.39 19.98 -28.58
C GLN A 88 -50.82 18.69 -28.00
N GLY A 89 -49.89 18.76 -27.04
CA GLY A 89 -49.25 17.57 -26.47
C GLY A 89 -48.54 16.70 -27.51
N VAL A 90 -48.38 15.41 -27.20
CA VAL A 90 -47.55 14.47 -27.94
C VAL A 90 -48.35 13.24 -28.38
N GLY A 91 -48.18 12.83 -29.64
CA GLY A 91 -48.86 11.66 -30.21
C GLY A 91 -48.01 10.39 -30.21
N ALA A 92 -48.57 9.33 -30.80
CA ALA A 92 -47.95 8.03 -30.91
C ALA A 92 -46.57 8.10 -31.58
N GLY A 93 -45.53 7.59 -30.90
CA GLY A 93 -44.15 7.58 -31.39
C GLY A 93 -43.35 8.84 -31.07
N GLY A 94 -43.95 9.83 -30.40
CA GLY A 94 -43.24 11.02 -29.91
C GLY A 94 -43.06 12.13 -30.96
N VAL A 95 -42.44 13.22 -30.51
CA VAL A 95 -42.14 14.40 -31.33
C VAL A 95 -40.67 14.83 -31.20
N THR A 96 -40.04 15.12 -32.32
CA THR A 96 -38.71 15.73 -32.41
C THR A 96 -38.84 17.17 -32.90
N ILE A 97 -38.58 18.15 -32.05
CA ILE A 97 -38.52 19.57 -32.42
C ILE A 97 -37.08 19.88 -32.83
N ASN A 98 -36.86 20.10 -34.13
CA ASN A 98 -35.56 20.17 -34.77
C ASN A 98 -35.25 21.60 -35.23
N LEU A 99 -34.42 22.32 -34.49
CA LEU A 99 -33.95 23.66 -34.85
C LEU A 99 -32.82 23.51 -35.89
N LEU A 100 -33.10 23.84 -37.15
CA LEU A 100 -32.16 23.68 -38.26
C LEU A 100 -30.90 24.53 -38.04
N SER A 101 -29.73 24.02 -38.41
CA SER A 101 -28.45 24.71 -38.14
C SER A 101 -28.37 26.07 -38.86
N GLY A 102 -27.81 27.07 -38.18
CA GLY A 102 -27.76 28.46 -38.66
C GLY A 102 -28.97 29.33 -38.30
N ASN A 103 -29.87 28.84 -37.44
CA ASN A 103 -31.06 29.54 -36.95
C ASN A 103 -30.94 29.84 -35.43
N PRO A 104 -30.20 30.89 -35.01
CA PRO A 104 -30.19 31.34 -33.63
C PRO A 104 -31.57 31.86 -33.20
N GLN A 105 -31.86 31.82 -31.91
CA GLN A 105 -33.13 32.28 -31.32
C GLN A 105 -32.87 33.10 -30.05
N THR A 106 -33.89 33.83 -29.60
CA THR A 106 -33.92 34.46 -28.26
C THR A 106 -35.05 33.83 -27.45
N ALA A 107 -34.78 33.47 -26.20
CA ALA A 107 -35.78 32.96 -25.28
C ALA A 107 -36.80 34.06 -24.92
N PRO A 108 -38.09 33.73 -24.69
CA PRO A 108 -39.06 34.67 -24.16
C PRO A 108 -38.71 35.06 -22.71
N SER A 109 -39.30 36.14 -22.19
CA SER A 109 -39.11 36.56 -20.79
C SER A 109 -39.42 35.41 -19.82
N GLY A 110 -38.42 34.98 -19.06
CA GLY A 110 -38.52 33.83 -18.15
C GLY A 110 -38.31 32.45 -18.75
N GLY A 111 -37.98 32.35 -20.03
CA GLY A 111 -37.52 31.12 -20.68
C GLY A 111 -38.61 30.29 -21.36
N TYR A 112 -38.17 29.34 -22.20
CA TYR A 112 -39.05 28.35 -22.81
C TYR A 112 -39.57 27.38 -21.73
N VAL A 113 -40.87 27.41 -21.45
CA VAL A 113 -41.53 26.50 -20.51
C VAL A 113 -42.10 25.30 -21.26
N ILE A 114 -41.81 24.10 -20.77
CA ILE A 114 -42.36 22.82 -21.25
C ILE A 114 -43.02 22.13 -20.05
N GLY A 115 -44.26 21.71 -20.20
CA GLY A 115 -45.13 21.40 -19.07
C GLY A 115 -45.71 22.69 -18.45
N GLY A 116 -45.88 22.70 -17.13
CA GLY A 116 -46.58 23.75 -16.40
C GLY A 116 -48.09 23.51 -16.34
N ALA A 117 -48.77 24.14 -15.39
CA ALA A 117 -50.16 23.84 -15.05
C ALA A 117 -51.10 24.03 -16.26
N GLY A 118 -51.80 22.96 -16.66
CA GLY A 118 -52.69 22.95 -17.83
C GLY A 118 -52.02 22.59 -19.16
N SER A 119 -50.70 22.37 -19.20
CA SER A 119 -50.02 21.83 -20.38
C SER A 119 -50.40 20.37 -20.60
N LEU A 120 -50.69 20.00 -21.86
CA LEU A 120 -51.06 18.63 -22.22
C LEU A 120 -49.84 17.74 -22.45
N VAL A 121 -48.62 18.27 -22.35
CA VAL A 121 -47.37 17.48 -22.22
C VAL A 121 -47.49 16.52 -21.04
N LEU A 122 -47.91 17.04 -19.86
CA LEU A 122 -48.00 16.33 -18.57
C LEU A 122 -48.77 15.00 -18.64
N SER A 123 -49.73 14.88 -19.57
CA SER A 123 -50.60 13.71 -19.72
C SER A 123 -50.42 12.94 -21.04
N THR A 124 -49.50 13.35 -21.91
CA THR A 124 -49.29 12.72 -23.23
C THR A 124 -47.88 12.20 -23.47
N THR A 125 -46.88 12.72 -22.77
CA THR A 125 -45.51 12.18 -22.80
C THR A 125 -45.40 10.81 -22.14
N SER A 126 -44.60 9.93 -22.73
CA SER A 126 -44.25 8.64 -22.13
C SER A 126 -42.97 8.08 -22.76
N ALA A 127 -42.47 6.95 -22.26
CA ALA A 127 -41.37 6.22 -22.90
C ALA A 127 -41.65 5.80 -24.36
N LEU A 128 -42.92 5.75 -24.79
CA LEU A 128 -43.33 5.48 -26.17
C LEU A 128 -43.62 6.76 -26.96
N ASN A 129 -43.87 7.88 -26.26
CA ASN A 129 -44.17 9.19 -26.82
C ASN A 129 -43.21 10.26 -26.22
N PRO A 130 -41.88 10.17 -26.45
CA PRO A 130 -40.93 11.14 -25.91
C PRO A 130 -40.99 12.48 -26.64
N VAL A 131 -40.45 13.53 -26.01
CA VAL A 131 -40.13 14.81 -26.67
C VAL A 131 -38.61 14.89 -26.84
N VAL A 132 -38.14 15.19 -28.04
CA VAL A 132 -36.72 15.45 -28.30
C VAL A 132 -36.55 16.83 -28.90
N LEU A 133 -35.88 17.73 -28.19
CA LEU A 133 -35.47 19.04 -28.70
C LEU A 133 -34.03 18.93 -29.23
N ILE A 134 -33.83 19.23 -30.51
CA ILE A 134 -32.51 19.18 -31.16
C ILE A 134 -32.11 20.60 -31.57
N GLY A 135 -31.02 21.10 -30.99
CA GLY A 135 -30.50 22.45 -31.22
C GLY A 135 -29.53 22.60 -32.38
N ASN A 136 -28.90 21.52 -32.86
CA ASN A 136 -27.92 21.51 -33.96
C ASN A 136 -26.82 22.60 -33.87
N GLY A 137 -26.37 22.91 -32.65
CA GLY A 137 -25.34 23.92 -32.38
C GLY A 137 -25.84 25.37 -32.39
N ASN A 138 -27.14 25.61 -32.57
CA ASN A 138 -27.69 26.96 -32.61
C ASN A 138 -27.64 27.67 -31.25
N THR A 139 -27.38 28.98 -31.31
CA THR A 139 -27.37 29.84 -30.14
C THR A 139 -28.79 30.21 -29.70
N ILE A 140 -29.11 29.93 -28.44
CA ILE A 140 -30.25 30.51 -27.73
C ILE A 140 -29.70 31.60 -26.81
N THR A 141 -30.07 32.85 -27.09
CA THR A 141 -29.77 33.97 -26.18
C THR A 141 -30.89 34.08 -25.14
N ALA A 142 -30.55 34.35 -23.88
CA ALA A 142 -31.54 34.68 -22.86
C ALA A 142 -32.33 35.96 -23.20
N ALA A 143 -33.44 36.16 -22.50
CA ALA A 143 -34.28 37.35 -22.71
C ALA A 143 -33.59 38.60 -22.15
N SER A 144 -33.70 39.74 -22.85
CA SER A 144 -33.25 41.04 -22.34
C SER A 144 -34.29 41.78 -21.47
N ASN A 145 -35.40 41.11 -21.17
CA ASN A 145 -36.57 41.67 -20.48
C ASN A 145 -37.10 40.72 -19.39
N HIS A 146 -36.20 40.14 -18.60
CA HIS A 146 -36.54 39.45 -17.34
C HIS A 146 -37.22 40.41 -16.36
N THR A 147 -38.03 39.88 -15.44
CA THR A 147 -38.74 40.69 -14.45
C THR A 147 -37.82 41.03 -13.29
N ALA A 148 -37.52 42.31 -13.09
CA ALA A 148 -36.55 42.77 -12.11
C ALA A 148 -36.80 42.19 -10.70
N GLY A 149 -35.77 41.60 -10.10
CA GLY A 149 -35.82 40.99 -8.77
C GLY A 149 -36.43 39.59 -8.69
N ARG A 150 -36.87 39.00 -9.81
CA ARG A 150 -37.26 37.59 -9.88
C ARG A 150 -36.03 36.67 -9.73
N LEU A 151 -36.25 35.43 -9.29
CA LEU A 151 -35.21 34.43 -9.01
C LEU A 151 -35.55 33.09 -9.68
N SER A 152 -36.24 33.12 -10.83
CA SER A 152 -36.78 31.94 -11.51
C SER A 152 -36.79 32.09 -13.04
N ASP A 153 -35.88 32.91 -13.56
CA ASP A 153 -35.65 33.17 -14.97
C ASP A 153 -34.63 32.16 -15.53
N GLY A 154 -34.87 31.68 -16.75
CA GLY A 154 -34.01 30.67 -17.36
C GLY A 154 -34.11 30.66 -18.88
N ILE A 155 -33.39 29.75 -19.53
CA ILE A 155 -33.44 29.56 -20.98
C ILE A 155 -34.42 28.43 -21.34
N PHE A 156 -34.32 27.26 -20.68
CA PHE A 156 -35.34 26.20 -20.71
C PHE A 156 -35.81 25.83 -19.31
N LYS A 157 -37.11 25.55 -19.14
CA LYS A 157 -37.70 25.08 -17.87
C LYS A 157 -38.67 23.92 -18.13
N LEU A 158 -38.34 22.74 -17.61
CA LEU A 158 -39.22 21.57 -17.56
C LEU A 158 -39.99 21.63 -16.23
N ILE A 159 -41.31 21.77 -16.30
CA ILE A 159 -42.16 21.98 -15.11
C ILE A 159 -43.22 20.87 -15.07
N GLY A 160 -42.98 19.81 -14.29
CA GLY A 160 -43.79 18.58 -14.32
C GLY A 160 -43.66 17.76 -15.62
N ALA A 161 -42.75 18.14 -16.52
CA ALA A 161 -42.64 17.52 -17.83
C ALA A 161 -41.74 16.28 -17.78
N ASP A 162 -42.25 15.18 -18.35
CA ASP A 162 -41.64 13.85 -18.33
C ASP A 162 -41.12 13.43 -19.71
N PHE A 163 -40.09 12.58 -19.75
CA PHE A 163 -39.51 12.01 -20.99
C PHE A 163 -39.05 13.06 -22.03
N ILE A 164 -38.60 14.23 -21.57
CA ILE A 164 -38.05 15.30 -22.41
C ILE A 164 -36.53 15.12 -22.56
N THR A 165 -36.05 15.15 -23.79
CA THR A 165 -34.63 15.24 -24.13
C THR A 165 -34.30 16.65 -24.65
N VAL A 166 -33.35 17.35 -24.03
CA VAL A 166 -32.85 18.65 -24.49
C VAL A 166 -31.41 18.48 -24.98
N SER A 167 -31.20 18.57 -26.30
CA SER A 167 -29.97 18.11 -26.95
C SER A 167 -29.35 19.15 -27.89
N GLY A 168 -28.07 19.49 -27.68
CA GLY A 168 -27.25 20.18 -28.70
C GLY A 168 -27.53 21.67 -28.91
N PHE A 169 -28.01 22.40 -27.90
CA PHE A 169 -28.16 23.87 -27.94
C PHE A 169 -26.91 24.59 -27.39
N VAL A 170 -26.68 25.82 -27.85
CA VAL A 170 -25.70 26.76 -27.26
C VAL A 170 -26.46 27.84 -26.49
N MET A 171 -26.61 27.67 -25.19
CA MET A 171 -27.40 28.53 -24.30
C MET A 171 -26.53 29.64 -23.70
N THR A 172 -26.91 30.90 -23.87
CA THR A 172 -26.07 32.07 -23.52
C THR A 172 -26.85 33.17 -22.79
N GLU A 173 -26.22 33.80 -21.79
CA GLU A 173 -26.75 35.01 -21.15
C GLU A 173 -26.83 36.19 -22.13
N ASN A 174 -27.82 37.06 -21.96
CA ASN A 174 -27.97 38.25 -22.78
C ASN A 174 -27.01 39.36 -22.31
N THR A 175 -26.27 39.99 -23.22
CA THR A 175 -25.32 41.06 -22.86
C THR A 175 -25.98 42.35 -22.35
N ALA A 176 -27.30 42.52 -22.52
CA ALA A 176 -28.07 43.57 -21.88
C ALA A 176 -28.36 43.31 -20.38
N ASN A 177 -28.29 42.05 -19.95
CA ASN A 177 -28.52 41.67 -18.56
C ASN A 177 -27.25 41.97 -17.75
N THR A 178 -27.37 42.93 -16.83
CA THR A 178 -26.23 43.63 -16.22
C THR A 178 -26.43 43.97 -14.73
N ILE A 179 -27.66 43.91 -14.22
CA ILE A 179 -27.98 44.21 -12.82
C ILE A 179 -27.90 42.90 -12.04
N THR A 180 -26.85 42.72 -11.23
CA THR A 180 -26.60 41.48 -10.47
C THR A 180 -27.08 41.52 -9.02
N ALA A 181 -27.64 42.65 -8.56
CA ALA A 181 -28.00 42.89 -7.16
C ALA A 181 -29.34 42.26 -6.76
N ASP A 182 -29.39 41.59 -5.60
CA ASP A 182 -30.60 40.94 -5.08
C ASP A 182 -31.80 41.89 -5.00
N GLY A 183 -33.00 41.35 -5.24
CA GLY A 183 -34.26 42.11 -5.25
C GLY A 183 -34.44 43.10 -6.42
N THR A 184 -33.40 43.33 -7.23
CA THR A 184 -33.45 44.23 -8.41
C THR A 184 -32.85 43.61 -9.68
N ASN A 185 -32.27 42.41 -9.59
CA ASN A 185 -31.53 41.77 -10.66
C ASN A 185 -32.33 41.60 -11.96
N ASN A 186 -31.66 41.60 -13.11
CA ASN A 186 -32.28 41.29 -14.42
C ASN A 186 -31.58 40.16 -15.18
N MET A 187 -30.95 39.24 -14.46
CA MET A 187 -30.07 38.18 -14.98
C MET A 187 -30.84 36.88 -15.21
N THR A 188 -30.19 35.90 -15.84
CA THR A 188 -30.71 34.54 -15.98
C THR A 188 -30.20 33.66 -14.83
N GLU A 189 -31.09 33.05 -14.04
CA GLU A 189 -30.66 32.05 -13.05
C GLU A 189 -30.23 30.74 -13.71
N TRP A 190 -31.03 30.22 -14.65
CA TRP A 190 -30.94 28.81 -15.06
C TRP A 190 -30.68 28.63 -16.56
N GLY A 191 -29.66 27.84 -16.93
CA GLY A 191 -29.52 27.33 -18.30
C GLY A 191 -30.67 26.38 -18.64
N VAL A 192 -30.76 25.28 -17.88
CA VAL A 192 -31.93 24.38 -17.87
C VAL A 192 -32.41 24.18 -16.43
N ALA A 193 -33.70 24.41 -16.19
CA ALA A 193 -34.36 24.06 -14.93
C ALA A 193 -35.27 22.83 -15.08
N LEU A 194 -35.32 21.99 -14.04
CA LEU A 194 -36.27 20.88 -13.86
C LEU A 194 -36.96 21.06 -12.51
N LEU A 195 -38.28 21.17 -12.55
CA LEU A 195 -39.12 21.65 -11.44
C LEU A 195 -40.41 20.84 -11.37
N TYR A 196 -40.98 20.67 -10.17
CA TYR A 196 -42.34 20.14 -10.06
C TYR A 196 -43.36 21.15 -10.63
N VAL A 197 -44.52 20.67 -11.11
CA VAL A 197 -45.67 21.53 -11.43
C VAL A 197 -46.59 21.72 -10.22
N ILE A 198 -46.81 20.65 -9.45
CA ILE A 198 -47.39 20.68 -8.09
C ILE A 198 -46.61 19.70 -7.19
N THR A 199 -46.79 19.76 -5.86
CA THR A 199 -46.04 18.94 -4.88
C THR A 199 -46.28 17.42 -4.96
N THR A 200 -46.95 16.94 -6.02
CA THR A 200 -47.22 15.53 -6.31
C THR A 200 -46.95 15.16 -7.78
N ASP A 201 -46.36 16.07 -8.56
CA ASP A 201 -46.20 15.95 -10.02
C ASP A 201 -44.90 16.65 -10.48
N GLY A 202 -43.85 15.84 -10.70
CA GLY A 202 -42.43 16.22 -10.83
C GLY A 202 -41.89 16.08 -12.26
N ALA A 203 -40.61 16.40 -12.48
CA ALA A 203 -39.99 16.34 -13.80
C ALA A 203 -39.07 15.11 -13.94
N GLN A 204 -39.63 13.97 -14.36
CA GLN A 204 -38.97 12.66 -14.33
C GLN A 204 -38.51 12.17 -15.72
N ASN A 205 -37.60 11.19 -15.73
CA ASN A 205 -37.15 10.48 -16.95
C ASN A 205 -36.48 11.38 -18.01
N ASN A 206 -36.00 12.56 -17.61
CA ASN A 206 -35.50 13.61 -18.50
C ASN A 206 -34.00 13.45 -18.82
N ILE A 207 -33.59 13.89 -20.02
CA ILE A 207 -32.22 13.79 -20.53
C ILE A 207 -31.72 15.17 -21.00
N ILE A 208 -30.72 15.73 -20.33
CA ILE A 208 -30.08 16.98 -20.74
C ILE A 208 -28.69 16.64 -21.30
N GLN A 209 -28.47 16.80 -22.60
CA GLN A 209 -27.24 16.28 -23.24
C GLN A 209 -26.61 17.17 -24.31
N ASN A 210 -25.28 17.12 -24.42
CA ASN A 210 -24.50 17.76 -25.49
C ASN A 210 -24.73 19.28 -25.65
N ASN A 211 -25.28 19.96 -24.63
CA ASN A 211 -25.52 21.39 -24.68
C ASN A 211 -24.27 22.17 -24.25
N THR A 212 -24.04 23.33 -24.84
CA THR A 212 -23.09 24.32 -24.30
C THR A 212 -23.88 25.36 -23.53
N ILE A 213 -23.59 25.57 -22.25
CA ILE A 213 -24.32 26.50 -21.37
C ILE A 213 -23.32 27.50 -20.80
N THR A 214 -23.47 28.78 -21.10
CA THR A 214 -22.57 29.85 -20.62
C THR A 214 -23.38 31.05 -20.16
N LEU A 215 -23.51 31.20 -18.84
CA LEU A 215 -24.19 32.34 -18.21
C LEU A 215 -23.17 33.38 -17.73
N ASN A 216 -23.47 34.09 -16.63
CA ASN A 216 -22.58 35.11 -16.05
C ASN A 216 -22.34 34.93 -14.54
N ARG A 217 -21.21 34.31 -14.16
CA ARG A 217 -20.76 34.09 -12.77
C ARG A 217 -20.56 35.36 -11.93
N ALA A 218 -20.63 36.56 -12.52
CA ALA A 218 -20.74 37.80 -11.74
C ALA A 218 -22.11 37.94 -11.05
N TYR A 219 -23.14 37.25 -11.54
CA TYR A 219 -24.42 37.09 -10.87
C TYR A 219 -24.45 35.84 -10.00
N GLN A 220 -24.80 36.03 -8.73
CA GLN A 220 -24.66 35.03 -7.68
C GLN A 220 -25.56 33.79 -7.85
N ASN A 221 -26.76 33.94 -8.43
CA ASN A 221 -27.72 32.84 -8.57
C ASN A 221 -27.62 32.15 -9.95
N THR A 222 -26.43 32.03 -10.54
CA THR A 222 -26.24 31.37 -11.86
C THR A 222 -25.95 29.87 -11.76
N TYR A 223 -26.84 29.07 -12.33
CA TYR A 223 -26.77 27.61 -12.40
C TYR A 223 -26.76 27.13 -13.86
N GLY A 224 -25.86 26.20 -14.19
CA GLY A 224 -25.84 25.56 -15.51
C GLY A 224 -27.07 24.68 -15.74
N ILE A 225 -27.24 23.67 -14.89
CA ILE A 225 -28.43 22.81 -14.83
C ILE A 225 -28.94 22.76 -13.39
N TYR A 226 -30.23 23.03 -13.21
CA TYR A 226 -30.88 23.14 -11.91
C TYR A 226 -32.09 22.21 -11.81
N SER A 227 -31.99 21.15 -11.02
CA SER A 227 -33.12 20.28 -10.68
C SER A 227 -33.53 20.48 -9.23
N SER A 228 -34.81 20.75 -8.99
CA SER A 228 -35.38 20.90 -7.64
C SER A 228 -36.83 20.44 -7.58
N SER A 229 -37.15 19.70 -6.53
CA SER A 229 -38.53 19.41 -6.09
C SER A 229 -38.81 19.93 -4.67
N THR A 230 -38.04 20.94 -4.24
CA THR A 230 -38.09 21.52 -2.88
C THR A 230 -38.92 22.80 -2.77
N HIS A 231 -39.31 23.42 -3.89
CA HIS A 231 -39.98 24.71 -3.94
C HIS A 231 -40.82 24.87 -5.22
N SER A 232 -41.73 25.84 -5.25
CA SER A 232 -42.52 26.12 -6.46
C SER A 232 -41.66 26.69 -7.59
N ALA A 233 -42.12 26.53 -8.84
CA ALA A 233 -41.43 27.04 -10.02
C ALA A 233 -41.34 28.59 -10.12
N THR A 234 -41.99 29.33 -9.22
CA THR A 234 -41.98 30.80 -9.15
C THR A 234 -41.36 31.37 -7.87
N THR A 235 -41.11 30.55 -6.84
CA THR A 235 -40.65 31.02 -5.52
C THR A 235 -39.48 30.20 -4.93
N PRO A 236 -38.28 30.16 -5.52
CA PRO A 236 -37.23 29.22 -5.09
C PRO A 236 -36.70 29.37 -3.66
N THR A 237 -36.86 30.56 -3.07
CA THR A 237 -36.51 30.86 -1.67
C THR A 237 -37.58 30.48 -0.65
N VAL A 238 -38.67 29.81 -1.08
CA VAL A 238 -39.78 29.38 -0.22
C VAL A 238 -39.92 27.87 -0.28
N ASN A 239 -39.67 27.20 0.85
CA ASN A 239 -39.78 25.75 0.96
C ASN A 239 -41.23 25.29 0.75
N ALA A 240 -41.41 24.41 -0.23
CA ALA A 240 -42.65 23.73 -0.55
C ALA A 240 -42.34 22.32 -1.11
N SER A 241 -41.54 21.54 -0.37
CA SER A 241 -41.15 20.17 -0.75
C SER A 241 -42.29 19.32 -1.33
N SER A 242 -41.97 18.50 -2.33
CA SER A 242 -42.82 17.39 -2.76
C SER A 242 -43.25 16.49 -1.58
N LEU A 243 -44.39 15.84 -1.75
CA LEU A 243 -45.05 14.96 -0.78
C LEU A 243 -45.26 13.52 -1.31
N THR A 244 -44.89 13.23 -2.56
CA THR A 244 -45.01 11.89 -3.17
C THR A 244 -43.86 11.59 -4.14
N ALA A 245 -43.60 10.31 -4.40
CA ALA A 245 -42.64 9.86 -5.43
C ALA A 245 -42.91 10.47 -6.82
N ALA A 246 -44.19 10.69 -7.18
CA ALA A 246 -44.55 11.30 -8.46
C ALA A 246 -44.18 12.79 -8.53
N GLY A 247 -44.02 13.49 -7.40
CA GLY A 247 -43.49 14.86 -7.34
C GLY A 247 -41.96 14.95 -7.29
N SER A 248 -41.25 13.83 -7.44
CA SER A 248 -39.78 13.78 -7.49
C SER A 248 -39.23 14.13 -8.88
N ASN A 249 -37.95 14.51 -8.97
CA ASN A 249 -37.23 14.67 -10.24
C ASN A 249 -36.33 13.44 -10.46
N SER A 250 -36.95 12.27 -10.66
CA SER A 250 -36.28 10.96 -10.73
C SER A 250 -35.88 10.54 -12.15
N ASN A 251 -34.91 9.62 -12.27
CA ASN A 251 -34.35 9.11 -13.52
C ASN A 251 -33.78 10.22 -14.43
N LEU A 252 -33.12 11.20 -13.83
CA LEU A 252 -32.50 12.35 -14.50
C LEU A 252 -31.10 11.98 -15.03
N LYS A 253 -30.86 12.27 -16.32
CA LYS A 253 -29.63 11.95 -17.03
C LYS A 253 -28.99 13.21 -17.61
N ILE A 254 -27.70 13.41 -17.35
CA ILE A 254 -26.96 14.62 -17.75
C ILE A 254 -25.62 14.20 -18.38
N TYR A 255 -25.49 14.34 -19.71
CA TYR A 255 -24.34 13.81 -20.46
C TYR A 255 -23.71 14.80 -21.45
N GLY A 256 -22.38 14.87 -21.53
CA GLY A 256 -21.66 15.59 -22.60
C GLY A 256 -21.87 17.10 -22.64
N ASN A 257 -22.49 17.70 -21.62
CA ASN A 257 -22.75 19.15 -21.60
C ASN A 257 -21.46 19.90 -21.25
N THR A 258 -21.22 21.02 -21.93
CA THR A 258 -20.14 21.98 -21.61
C THR A 258 -20.75 23.16 -20.88
N ILE A 259 -20.57 23.22 -19.57
CA ILE A 259 -21.10 24.26 -18.69
C ILE A 259 -19.95 25.20 -18.31
N SER A 260 -20.11 26.50 -18.53
CA SER A 260 -19.09 27.49 -18.17
C SER A 260 -19.65 28.79 -17.60
N ASN A 261 -18.80 29.54 -16.91
CA ASN A 261 -19.08 30.90 -16.45
C ASN A 261 -20.35 31.04 -15.58
N VAL A 262 -20.56 30.10 -14.66
CA VAL A 262 -21.68 30.03 -13.69
C VAL A 262 -21.15 30.05 -12.24
N ASN A 263 -22.00 30.22 -11.23
CA ASN A 263 -21.61 29.94 -9.83
C ASN A 263 -21.82 28.48 -9.44
N PHE A 264 -22.81 27.82 -10.03
CA PHE A 264 -23.13 26.41 -9.81
C PHE A 264 -23.16 25.65 -11.14
N GLY A 265 -22.45 24.52 -11.22
CA GLY A 265 -22.43 23.70 -12.45
C GLY A 265 -23.73 22.92 -12.64
N ILE A 266 -23.94 21.90 -11.82
CA ILE A 266 -25.13 21.05 -11.79
C ILE A 266 -25.67 20.97 -10.36
N VAL A 267 -26.98 21.09 -10.19
CA VAL A 267 -27.69 20.97 -8.91
C VAL A 267 -28.85 19.98 -9.02
N ASN A 268 -28.97 19.05 -8.06
CA ASN A 268 -30.13 18.18 -7.90
C ASN A 268 -30.61 18.15 -6.43
N ALA A 269 -31.58 19.01 -6.09
CA ALA A 269 -32.17 19.11 -4.76
C ALA A 269 -33.47 18.29 -4.68
N GLY A 270 -33.41 17.10 -4.09
CA GLY A 270 -34.58 16.26 -3.84
C GLY A 270 -35.41 16.70 -2.62
N PRO A 271 -36.63 16.15 -2.49
CA PRO A 271 -37.56 16.54 -1.45
C PRO A 271 -37.22 15.87 -0.11
N ALA A 272 -37.83 16.34 0.97
CA ALA A 272 -37.38 16.08 2.33
C ALA A 272 -37.97 14.81 3.01
N GLY A 273 -38.59 13.89 2.25
CA GLY A 273 -39.14 12.64 2.78
C GLY A 273 -38.63 11.37 2.08
N ALA A 274 -38.64 10.25 2.80
CA ALA A 274 -38.13 8.96 2.32
C ALA A 274 -39.00 8.28 1.24
N THR A 275 -40.25 8.72 1.10
CA THR A 275 -41.25 8.19 0.16
C THR A 275 -41.30 8.92 -1.19
N ASP A 276 -40.60 10.05 -1.25
CA ASP A 276 -40.68 11.10 -2.25
C ASP A 276 -39.30 11.48 -2.78
N ILE A 277 -38.23 11.02 -2.12
CA ILE A 277 -36.82 11.15 -2.48
C ILE A 277 -36.55 10.93 -3.98
N ASN A 278 -35.62 11.69 -4.56
CA ASN A 278 -35.21 11.49 -5.95
C ASN A 278 -34.49 10.14 -6.11
N ILE A 279 -34.85 9.36 -7.14
CA ILE A 279 -34.30 8.03 -7.41
C ILE A 279 -33.66 8.03 -8.80
N LEU A 280 -32.46 7.45 -8.92
CA LEU A 280 -31.68 7.36 -10.17
C LEU A 280 -31.27 8.74 -10.73
N LEU A 281 -30.05 9.16 -10.40
CA LEU A 281 -29.40 10.33 -10.98
C LEU A 281 -28.09 9.89 -11.65
N ASP A 282 -27.94 10.18 -12.94
CA ASP A 282 -26.75 9.83 -13.72
C ASP A 282 -26.13 11.08 -14.38
N ILE A 283 -25.00 11.52 -13.84
CA ILE A 283 -24.23 12.66 -14.32
C ILE A 283 -22.91 12.15 -14.91
N GLY A 284 -22.83 12.16 -16.23
CA GLY A 284 -21.63 11.79 -16.97
C GLY A 284 -21.50 10.31 -17.38
N GLY A 285 -22.49 9.48 -17.05
CA GLY A 285 -22.70 8.17 -17.66
C GLY A 285 -21.61 7.13 -17.38
N THR A 286 -21.43 6.20 -18.32
CA THR A 286 -20.49 5.07 -18.18
C THR A 286 -19.27 5.19 -19.09
N THR A 287 -19.25 6.16 -20.01
CA THR A 287 -18.17 6.37 -20.99
C THR A 287 -17.62 7.80 -20.95
N PRO A 288 -16.34 8.03 -21.29
CA PRO A 288 -15.75 9.37 -21.33
C PRO A 288 -16.49 10.35 -22.25
N ALA A 289 -17.09 9.88 -23.34
CA ALA A 289 -17.88 10.70 -24.26
C ALA A 289 -19.21 11.22 -23.66
N GLN A 290 -19.67 10.63 -22.55
CA GLN A 290 -20.83 11.12 -21.79
C GLN A 290 -20.43 12.09 -20.67
N GLY A 291 -19.14 12.22 -20.33
CA GLY A 291 -18.68 13.12 -19.26
C GLY A 291 -19.03 14.58 -19.53
N ASN A 292 -19.53 15.29 -18.51
CA ASN A 292 -19.78 16.73 -18.62
C ASN A 292 -18.50 17.53 -18.34
N SER A 293 -18.37 18.69 -18.97
CA SER A 293 -17.26 19.63 -18.76
C SER A 293 -17.78 20.87 -18.06
N ILE A 294 -17.51 20.99 -16.75
CA ILE A 294 -17.92 22.10 -15.89
C ILE A 294 -16.69 22.95 -15.63
N THR A 295 -16.65 24.19 -16.14
CA THR A 295 -15.43 25.01 -16.17
C THR A 295 -15.66 26.45 -15.70
N ASN A 296 -14.62 27.06 -15.12
CA ASN A 296 -14.62 28.47 -14.71
C ASN A 296 -15.80 28.83 -13.75
N TYR A 297 -16.20 27.90 -12.88
CA TYR A 297 -17.36 28.09 -12.00
C TYR A 297 -16.98 28.66 -10.61
N GLY A 298 -17.95 29.28 -9.92
CA GLY A 298 -17.81 29.72 -8.53
C GLY A 298 -16.92 30.95 -8.36
N THR A 299 -17.52 32.13 -8.27
CA THR A 299 -16.84 33.44 -8.26
C THR A 299 -17.36 34.41 -7.19
N THR A 300 -18.60 34.22 -6.74
CA THR A 300 -19.14 34.78 -5.49
C THR A 300 -19.54 33.63 -4.56
N GLY A 301 -19.37 33.80 -3.25
CA GLY A 301 -19.70 32.80 -2.22
C GLY A 301 -20.74 33.32 -1.22
N THR A 302 -21.56 34.27 -1.66
CA THR A 302 -22.88 34.58 -1.09
C THR A 302 -23.86 34.53 -2.25
N HIS A 303 -25.08 34.06 -2.01
CA HIS A 303 -26.15 33.97 -3.00
C HIS A 303 -27.51 33.94 -2.29
N SER A 304 -28.60 34.08 -3.03
CA SER A 304 -29.95 34.03 -2.45
C SER A 304 -30.25 32.64 -1.86
N PRO A 305 -31.07 32.54 -0.80
CA PRO A 305 -31.32 31.29 -0.07
C PRO A 305 -32.31 30.38 -0.81
N PHE A 306 -31.87 29.81 -1.93
CA PHE A 306 -32.63 28.78 -2.67
C PHE A 306 -32.84 27.55 -1.76
N THR A 307 -34.05 27.00 -1.79
CA THR A 307 -34.47 25.98 -0.81
C THR A 307 -33.53 24.77 -0.82
N SER A 308 -33.08 24.38 0.37
CA SER A 308 -32.13 23.29 0.65
C SER A 308 -30.69 23.50 0.17
N ILE A 309 -30.34 24.63 -0.47
CA ILE A 309 -28.96 24.93 -0.92
C ILE A 309 -28.24 25.83 0.10
N PRO A 310 -27.08 25.42 0.67
CA PRO A 310 -26.37 26.20 1.69
C PRO A 310 -25.84 27.55 1.18
N SER A 311 -26.36 28.66 1.73
CA SER A 311 -26.23 30.05 1.24
C SER A 311 -24.82 30.70 1.22
N SER A 312 -23.75 29.94 1.44
CA SER A 312 -22.36 30.44 1.43
C SER A 312 -21.34 29.51 0.76
N VAL A 313 -21.83 28.56 -0.04
CA VAL A 313 -21.03 27.49 -0.65
C VAL A 313 -21.30 27.43 -2.15
N VAL A 314 -20.24 27.34 -2.97
CA VAL A 314 -20.36 27.13 -4.43
C VAL A 314 -19.90 25.74 -4.86
N TYR A 315 -20.62 25.16 -5.82
CA TYR A 315 -20.56 23.74 -6.17
C TYR A 315 -20.34 23.52 -7.68
N GLY A 316 -19.43 22.61 -8.02
CA GLY A 316 -19.35 22.06 -9.38
C GLY A 316 -20.56 21.16 -9.64
N ILE A 317 -20.78 20.20 -8.75
CA ILE A 317 -21.97 19.34 -8.68
C ILE A 317 -22.47 19.31 -7.22
N TYR A 318 -23.75 19.61 -7.00
CA TYR A 318 -24.45 19.44 -5.73
C TYR A 318 -25.60 18.45 -5.87
N VAL A 319 -25.69 17.46 -4.98
CA VAL A 319 -26.78 16.49 -4.93
C VAL A 319 -27.29 16.37 -3.50
N GLN A 320 -28.60 16.30 -3.32
CA GLN A 320 -29.24 16.17 -2.01
C GLN A 320 -30.52 15.35 -2.11
N HIS A 321 -30.86 14.61 -1.06
CA HIS A 321 -32.06 13.75 -0.98
C HIS A 321 -32.29 12.97 -2.28
N THR A 322 -31.25 12.26 -2.71
CA THR A 322 -31.21 11.47 -3.94
C THR A 322 -30.54 10.13 -3.64
N VAL A 323 -31.06 9.04 -4.18
CA VAL A 323 -30.49 7.69 -4.08
C VAL A 323 -30.21 7.10 -5.46
N ASN A 324 -29.32 6.10 -5.51
CA ASN A 324 -28.86 5.44 -6.73
C ASN A 324 -28.19 6.45 -7.69
N ILE A 325 -27.09 7.03 -7.20
CA ILE A 325 -26.35 8.11 -7.85
C ILE A 325 -25.15 7.55 -8.63
N ASN A 326 -24.99 7.99 -9.88
CA ASN A 326 -23.72 7.94 -10.61
C ASN A 326 -23.27 9.36 -10.95
N ILE A 327 -22.02 9.70 -10.60
CA ILE A 327 -21.32 10.90 -11.03
C ILE A 327 -19.97 10.45 -11.59
N SER A 328 -19.88 10.23 -12.90
CA SER A 328 -18.70 9.61 -13.51
C SER A 328 -18.20 10.34 -14.75
N ASN A 329 -16.90 10.24 -15.03
CA ASN A 329 -16.21 10.79 -16.21
C ASN A 329 -16.25 12.33 -16.36
N ASN A 330 -16.73 13.10 -15.36
CA ASN A 330 -16.89 14.54 -15.50
C ASN A 330 -15.56 15.30 -15.29
N THR A 331 -15.39 16.41 -16.00
CA THR A 331 -14.30 17.38 -15.77
C THR A 331 -14.88 18.57 -15.00
N ILE A 332 -14.29 18.91 -13.85
CA ILE A 332 -14.80 19.91 -12.91
C ILE A 332 -13.66 20.87 -12.53
N ILE A 333 -13.67 22.07 -13.13
CA ILE A 333 -12.61 23.07 -13.00
C ILE A 333 -13.22 24.38 -12.49
N SER A 334 -12.87 24.82 -11.28
CA SER A 334 -13.36 26.09 -10.75
C SER A 334 -12.80 27.28 -11.53
N SER A 335 -13.33 28.47 -11.27
CA SER A 335 -12.66 29.70 -11.66
C SER A 335 -11.28 29.78 -11.00
N ASN A 336 -10.33 30.41 -11.69
CA ASN A 336 -9.01 30.69 -11.13
C ASN A 336 -9.11 31.95 -10.25
N GLY A 337 -9.30 31.78 -8.94
CA GLY A 337 -9.31 32.89 -7.98
C GLY A 337 -10.66 33.28 -7.37
N GLY A 338 -11.72 32.46 -7.52
CA GLY A 338 -12.98 32.68 -6.77
C GLY A 338 -12.83 32.38 -5.26
N THR A 339 -13.54 33.03 -4.34
CA THR A 339 -14.57 34.07 -4.46
C THR A 339 -14.25 35.23 -3.52
N THR A 340 -14.78 36.44 -3.74
CA THR A 340 -14.42 37.62 -2.92
C THR A 340 -14.99 37.60 -1.50
N VAL A 341 -16.11 36.90 -1.27
CA VAL A 341 -16.73 36.67 0.04
C VAL A 341 -17.38 35.28 0.02
N GLY A 342 -17.13 34.43 1.01
CA GLY A 342 -17.75 33.09 1.12
C GLY A 342 -17.03 32.14 2.07
N SER A 343 -17.65 30.99 2.41
CA SER A 343 -17.08 30.02 3.36
C SER A 343 -16.42 28.81 2.69
N ALA A 344 -16.88 28.42 1.50
CA ALA A 344 -16.50 27.15 0.90
C ALA A 344 -16.59 27.11 -0.65
N LEU A 345 -15.62 26.43 -1.25
CA LEU A 345 -15.63 25.95 -2.64
C LEU A 345 -15.69 24.41 -2.63
N ARG A 346 -16.55 23.82 -3.46
CA ARG A 346 -16.76 22.37 -3.55
C ARG A 346 -16.72 21.89 -5.00
N GLY A 347 -16.08 20.74 -5.23
CA GLY A 347 -16.11 20.01 -6.50
C GLY A 347 -17.43 19.27 -6.66
N ILE A 348 -17.52 18.11 -6.02
CA ILE A 348 -18.73 17.29 -5.89
C ILE A 348 -19.11 17.26 -4.40
N ASP A 349 -20.35 17.61 -4.08
CA ASP A 349 -20.90 17.43 -2.73
C ASP A 349 -22.24 16.69 -2.81
N ILE A 350 -22.34 15.57 -2.09
CA ILE A 350 -23.59 14.82 -1.91
C ILE A 350 -24.01 15.00 -0.46
N ALA A 351 -24.96 15.92 -0.23
CA ALA A 351 -25.48 16.22 1.10
C ALA A 351 -26.20 15.00 1.70
N GLY A 352 -25.96 14.77 2.99
CA GLY A 352 -26.62 13.70 3.75
C GLY A 352 -28.11 13.94 3.93
N PHE A 353 -28.83 12.90 4.31
CA PHE A 353 -30.27 12.96 4.55
C PHE A 353 -30.56 13.45 5.98
N PHE A 354 -31.73 14.08 6.17
CA PHE A 354 -32.23 14.53 7.47
C PHE A 354 -33.33 13.60 8.03
N PHE A 355 -33.46 12.39 7.46
CA PHE A 355 -34.52 11.42 7.71
C PHE A 355 -34.01 9.99 7.44
N ASP A 356 -34.61 9.00 8.08
CA ASP A 356 -34.28 7.59 7.85
C ASP A 356 -34.85 7.08 6.52
N THR A 357 -33.99 6.46 5.71
CA THR A 357 -34.35 5.77 4.46
C THR A 357 -34.24 4.26 4.64
N SER A 358 -35.17 3.49 4.07
CA SER A 358 -35.11 2.01 4.07
C SER A 358 -34.86 1.47 2.66
N GLY A 359 -34.04 0.43 2.55
CA GLY A 359 -33.67 -0.20 1.28
C GLY A 359 -32.15 -0.33 1.08
N THR A 360 -31.75 -0.68 -0.14
CA THR A 360 -30.36 -0.80 -0.57
C THR A 360 -30.09 0.18 -1.68
N PHE A 361 -29.13 1.08 -1.49
CA PHE A 361 -28.79 2.15 -2.41
C PHE A 361 -27.32 2.11 -2.81
N PHE A 362 -26.99 2.72 -3.95
CA PHE A 362 -25.60 2.95 -4.36
C PHE A 362 -25.29 4.44 -4.56
N THR A 363 -24.02 4.79 -4.35
CA THR A 363 -23.43 6.06 -4.76
C THR A 363 -22.09 5.76 -5.45
N VAL A 364 -21.94 6.16 -6.71
CA VAL A 364 -20.73 5.97 -7.51
C VAL A 364 -20.20 7.34 -7.93
N ILE A 365 -18.95 7.63 -7.57
CA ILE A 365 -18.22 8.84 -7.97
C ILE A 365 -16.91 8.37 -8.60
N ASN A 366 -16.85 8.27 -9.94
CA ASN A 366 -15.77 7.54 -10.60
C ASN A 366 -15.18 8.19 -11.87
N LYS A 367 -13.85 8.20 -12.01
CA LYS A 367 -13.12 8.79 -13.16
C LYS A 367 -13.41 10.28 -13.41
N ASN A 368 -13.76 11.05 -12.38
CA ASN A 368 -13.89 12.50 -12.51
C ASN A 368 -12.51 13.17 -12.41
N SER A 369 -12.31 14.27 -13.14
CA SER A 369 -11.12 15.13 -13.08
C SER A 369 -11.49 16.44 -12.36
N ILE A 370 -10.82 16.77 -11.26
CA ILE A 370 -11.26 17.81 -10.31
C ILE A 370 -10.13 18.81 -10.00
N SER A 371 -10.34 20.08 -10.33
CA SER A 371 -9.42 21.20 -10.12
C SER A 371 -10.10 22.38 -9.44
N LEU A 372 -9.73 22.67 -8.19
CA LEU A 372 -10.33 23.72 -7.35
C LEU A 372 -9.29 24.75 -6.92
N ARG A 373 -9.45 26.00 -7.36
CA ARG A 373 -8.43 27.07 -7.25
C ARG A 373 -8.99 28.34 -6.61
N SER A 374 -8.99 28.40 -5.28
CA SER A 374 -9.55 29.53 -4.54
C SER A 374 -8.64 30.78 -4.60
N GLY A 375 -9.24 31.97 -4.59
CA GLY A 375 -8.56 33.26 -4.40
C GLY A 375 -8.76 33.88 -3.02
N LEU A 376 -9.51 33.23 -2.12
CA LEU A 376 -9.77 33.73 -0.77
C LEU A 376 -8.87 33.05 0.26
N GLY A 377 -8.27 33.85 1.14
CA GLY A 377 -7.34 33.34 2.16
C GLY A 377 -8.00 32.41 3.19
N THR A 378 -9.27 32.60 3.55
CA THR A 378 -9.93 31.85 4.64
C THR A 378 -10.84 30.70 4.18
N MET A 379 -11.10 30.58 2.88
CA MET A 379 -12.09 29.66 2.32
C MET A 379 -11.70 28.18 2.49
N SER A 380 -12.66 27.31 2.81
CA SER A 380 -12.43 25.85 2.75
C SER A 380 -12.59 25.32 1.32
N ILE A 381 -11.70 24.44 0.88
CA ILE A 381 -11.81 23.72 -0.40
C ILE A 381 -12.10 22.25 -0.11
N ALA A 382 -13.07 21.64 -0.78
CA ALA A 382 -13.19 20.18 -0.78
C ALA A 382 -13.52 19.58 -2.15
N GLY A 383 -12.83 18.50 -2.50
CA GLY A 383 -12.90 17.84 -3.80
C GLY A 383 -14.18 17.04 -3.99
N VAL A 384 -14.31 15.95 -3.22
CA VAL A 384 -15.49 15.10 -3.10
C VAL A 384 -15.92 15.04 -1.63
N THR A 385 -17.17 15.39 -1.35
CA THR A 385 -17.80 15.16 -0.04
C THR A 385 -19.03 14.27 -0.21
N VAL A 386 -19.17 13.27 0.65
CA VAL A 386 -20.34 12.40 0.74
C VAL A 386 -20.82 12.41 2.20
N GLY A 387 -21.99 12.98 2.43
CA GLY A 387 -22.65 13.01 3.73
C GLY A 387 -23.23 11.65 4.14
N GLN A 388 -24.11 11.64 5.14
CA GLN A 388 -24.86 10.44 5.51
C GLN A 388 -25.97 10.17 4.48
N THR A 389 -25.62 9.51 3.38
CA THR A 389 -26.52 9.18 2.24
C THR A 389 -27.30 7.88 2.42
N SER A 390 -27.12 7.19 3.55
CA SER A 390 -27.98 6.11 4.02
C SER A 390 -27.61 5.73 5.46
N THR A 391 -28.60 5.35 6.26
CA THR A 391 -28.38 4.65 7.54
C THR A 391 -28.47 3.11 7.39
N THR A 392 -28.69 2.58 6.18
CA THR A 392 -28.90 1.14 5.96
C THR A 392 -27.61 0.34 5.81
N PRO A 393 -27.36 -0.70 6.65
CA PRO A 393 -26.22 -1.61 6.52
C PRO A 393 -26.30 -2.60 5.34
N SER A 394 -26.84 -2.15 4.21
CA SER A 394 -26.87 -2.89 2.93
C SER A 394 -26.46 -2.02 1.72
N SER A 395 -26.44 -0.70 1.88
CA SER A 395 -26.07 0.25 0.82
C SER A 395 -24.55 0.27 0.55
N SER A 396 -24.12 0.97 -0.51
CA SER A 396 -22.70 1.12 -0.87
C SER A 396 -22.32 2.52 -1.36
N VAL A 397 -21.06 2.90 -1.12
CA VAL A 397 -20.41 4.10 -1.68
C VAL A 397 -19.10 3.69 -2.35
N SER A 398 -18.88 4.14 -3.59
CA SER A 398 -17.61 4.01 -4.30
C SER A 398 -17.14 5.39 -4.77
N ILE A 399 -15.94 5.79 -4.38
CA ILE A 399 -15.23 7.00 -4.78
C ILE A 399 -13.93 6.53 -5.42
N THR A 400 -13.92 6.27 -6.72
CA THR A 400 -12.86 5.46 -7.37
C THR A 400 -12.28 6.08 -8.64
N ASN A 401 -10.98 5.89 -8.85
CA ASN A 401 -10.29 6.31 -10.08
C ASN A 401 -10.39 7.82 -10.40
N ASN A 402 -10.74 8.69 -9.45
CA ASN A 402 -10.82 10.14 -9.69
C ASN A 402 -9.41 10.76 -9.65
N ASP A 403 -9.15 11.78 -10.47
CA ASP A 403 -7.92 12.58 -10.42
C ASP A 403 -8.23 13.97 -9.85
N PHE A 404 -7.54 14.32 -8.78
CA PHE A 404 -7.56 15.65 -8.21
C PHE A 404 -6.27 16.36 -8.64
N ASN A 405 -6.40 17.31 -9.58
CA ASN A 405 -5.26 17.99 -10.17
C ASN A 405 -5.27 19.50 -9.87
N THR A 406 -4.08 20.07 -9.64
CA THR A 406 -3.84 21.53 -9.48
C THR A 406 -4.70 22.25 -8.41
N THR A 407 -5.30 21.51 -7.47
CA THR A 407 -6.21 22.04 -6.45
C THR A 407 -5.44 22.74 -5.32
N THR A 408 -5.71 24.04 -5.11
CA THR A 408 -4.90 24.92 -4.25
C THR A 408 -5.58 26.27 -3.94
N HIS A 409 -4.92 27.10 -3.13
CA HIS A 409 -5.17 28.54 -3.09
C HIS A 409 -4.17 29.26 -4.01
N THR A 410 -4.68 30.23 -4.78
CA THR A 410 -3.90 31.09 -5.69
C THR A 410 -3.20 32.25 -4.96
N VAL A 411 -3.56 32.49 -3.70
CA VAL A 411 -2.96 33.45 -2.77
C VAL A 411 -2.58 32.73 -1.45
N ALA A 412 -1.83 33.39 -0.58
CA ALA A 412 -1.53 32.84 0.75
C ALA A 412 -2.81 32.74 1.60
N ALA A 413 -3.02 31.58 2.22
CA ALA A 413 -4.27 31.21 2.88
C ALA A 413 -4.09 30.57 4.26
N SER A 414 -5.19 30.47 5.01
CA SER A 414 -5.39 29.62 6.19
C SER A 414 -6.51 28.60 6.00
N GLY A 415 -7.14 28.57 4.82
CA GLY A 415 -8.21 27.65 4.45
C GLY A 415 -7.82 26.17 4.53
N VAL A 416 -8.76 25.33 4.93
CA VAL A 416 -8.60 23.86 5.00
C VAL A 416 -8.90 23.24 3.63
N ILE A 417 -8.11 22.26 3.21
CA ILE A 417 -8.30 21.50 1.96
C ILE A 417 -8.60 20.02 2.30
N ILE A 418 -9.71 19.47 1.81
CA ILE A 418 -10.03 18.04 1.95
C ILE A 418 -10.37 17.43 0.59
N PHE A 419 -9.55 16.52 0.05
CA PHE A 419 -9.78 15.97 -1.29
C PHE A 419 -10.95 14.98 -1.32
N ILE A 420 -10.96 13.98 -0.44
CA ILE A 420 -12.07 13.03 -0.27
C ILE A 420 -12.52 13.04 1.19
N ASN A 421 -13.83 13.21 1.41
CA ASN A 421 -14.45 13.20 2.74
C ASN A 421 -15.73 12.36 2.75
N ASN A 422 -15.70 11.19 3.38
CA ASN A 422 -16.83 10.28 3.48
C ASN A 422 -17.40 10.19 4.91
N PHE A 423 -18.71 10.41 5.03
CA PHE A 423 -19.49 10.26 6.26
C PHE A 423 -20.58 9.18 6.16
N ALA A 424 -20.74 8.49 5.02
CA ALA A 424 -21.79 7.50 4.83
C ALA A 424 -21.49 6.16 5.53
N PRO A 425 -22.31 5.70 6.50
CA PRO A 425 -22.11 4.44 7.23
C PRO A 425 -22.64 3.22 6.45
N THR A 426 -22.26 3.10 5.17
CA THR A 426 -22.71 2.03 4.28
C THR A 426 -21.98 0.70 4.53
N LEU A 427 -22.59 -0.42 4.09
CA LEU A 427 -22.03 -1.77 4.19
C LEU A 427 -20.69 -1.88 3.46
N THR A 428 -20.60 -1.29 2.28
CA THR A 428 -19.36 -1.18 1.51
C THR A 428 -19.02 0.29 1.31
N GLN A 429 -17.78 0.65 1.61
CA GLN A 429 -17.19 1.97 1.34
C GLN A 429 -15.89 1.73 0.59
N ASP A 430 -15.78 2.18 -0.66
CA ASP A 430 -14.62 1.91 -1.51
C ASP A 430 -14.02 3.20 -2.06
N ILE A 431 -12.89 3.60 -1.47
CA ILE A 431 -12.14 4.80 -1.82
C ILE A 431 -10.82 4.37 -2.45
N SER A 432 -10.87 3.94 -3.72
CA SER A 432 -9.76 3.20 -4.35
C SER A 432 -9.31 3.72 -5.70
N GLY A 433 -8.00 3.67 -5.96
CA GLY A 433 -7.40 4.08 -7.24
C GLY A 433 -7.43 5.59 -7.53
N ASN A 434 -7.78 6.43 -6.56
CA ASN A 434 -7.79 7.89 -6.77
C ASN A 434 -6.37 8.45 -6.82
N THR A 435 -6.20 9.54 -7.56
CA THR A 435 -4.90 10.15 -7.84
C THR A 435 -4.90 11.62 -7.43
N PHE A 436 -3.74 12.08 -6.93
CA PHE A 436 -3.55 13.45 -6.47
C PHE A 436 -2.34 14.05 -7.20
N THR A 437 -2.60 14.90 -8.18
CA THR A 437 -1.64 15.25 -9.24
C THR A 437 -1.29 16.75 -9.24
N ASN A 438 -0.02 17.10 -9.34
CA ASN A 438 0.49 18.49 -9.30
C ASN A 438 -0.02 19.31 -8.08
N ILE A 439 -0.05 18.71 -6.89
CA ILE A 439 -0.60 19.35 -5.68
C ILE A 439 0.48 20.17 -4.95
N SER A 440 0.41 21.49 -5.12
CA SER A 440 1.22 22.47 -4.37
C SER A 440 0.29 23.46 -3.65
N CYS A 441 0.36 23.55 -2.31
CA CYS A 441 -0.70 24.15 -1.51
C CYS A 441 -0.26 25.40 -0.72
N ASN A 442 -0.76 26.57 -1.14
CA ASN A 442 -0.46 27.87 -0.53
C ASN A 442 -1.34 28.20 0.70
N THR A 443 -1.45 27.27 1.65
CA THR A 443 -2.26 27.46 2.87
C THR A 443 -1.51 27.03 4.15
N THR A 444 -1.79 27.70 5.26
CA THR A 444 -1.37 27.34 6.63
C THR A 444 -2.37 26.39 7.32
N GLY A 445 -3.61 26.29 6.81
CA GLY A 445 -4.63 25.36 7.32
C GLY A 445 -4.27 23.89 7.10
N SER A 446 -5.04 22.96 7.66
CA SER A 446 -4.81 21.52 7.42
C SER A 446 -5.11 21.12 5.97
N LEU A 447 -4.45 20.08 5.50
CA LEU A 447 -4.76 19.38 4.26
C LEU A 447 -4.95 17.89 4.53
N THR A 448 -6.07 17.33 4.06
CA THR A 448 -6.38 15.91 4.15
C THR A 448 -6.65 15.33 2.77
N PHE A 449 -5.93 14.28 2.38
CA PHE A 449 -6.18 13.58 1.12
C PHE A 449 -7.43 12.70 1.22
N ILE A 450 -7.50 11.81 2.22
CA ILE A 450 -8.64 10.92 2.43
C ILE A 450 -9.10 10.96 3.89
N SER A 451 -10.37 11.32 4.09
CA SER A 451 -11.10 11.21 5.35
C SER A 451 -12.27 10.25 5.15
N SER A 452 -12.39 9.25 6.04
CA SER A 452 -13.59 8.43 6.18
C SER A 452 -13.83 8.15 7.66
N SER A 453 -14.85 8.79 8.22
CA SER A 453 -15.11 8.77 9.67
C SER A 453 -16.49 8.19 10.04
N ALA A 454 -17.13 7.50 9.09
CA ALA A 454 -18.38 6.79 9.34
C ALA A 454 -18.13 5.55 10.21
N ALA A 455 -18.88 5.39 11.31
CA ALA A 455 -18.78 4.20 12.15
C ALA A 455 -19.39 2.98 11.43
N MET A 456 -18.59 1.95 11.20
CA MET A 456 -19.02 0.74 10.51
C MET A 456 -19.77 -0.21 11.44
N ALA A 457 -20.91 -0.70 10.96
CA ALA A 457 -21.63 -1.83 11.56
C ALA A 457 -20.85 -3.15 11.35
N ALA A 458 -21.21 -4.21 12.08
CA ALA A 458 -20.66 -5.54 11.84
C ALA A 458 -20.94 -5.99 10.39
N SER A 459 -20.00 -6.75 9.82
CA SER A 459 -19.95 -7.14 8.40
C SER A 459 -19.70 -6.02 7.39
N ALA A 460 -19.63 -4.75 7.80
CA ALA A 460 -19.29 -3.66 6.89
C ALA A 460 -17.77 -3.54 6.62
N VAL A 461 -17.42 -3.10 5.42
CA VAL A 461 -16.05 -3.07 4.88
C VAL A 461 -15.73 -1.69 4.31
N MET A 462 -14.68 -1.07 4.84
CA MET A 462 -14.06 0.12 4.27
C MET A 462 -12.76 -0.27 3.55
N ASN A 463 -12.67 0.09 2.28
CA ASN A 463 -11.50 -0.04 1.43
C ASN A 463 -10.93 1.35 1.12
N VAL A 464 -9.64 1.53 1.37
CA VAL A 464 -8.86 2.71 0.99
C VAL A 464 -7.62 2.20 0.26
N ASN A 465 -7.78 1.75 -0.99
CA ASN A 465 -6.77 0.93 -1.67
C ASN A 465 -6.19 1.58 -2.93
N SER A 466 -4.90 1.39 -3.17
CA SER A 466 -4.24 1.77 -4.45
C SER A 466 -4.33 3.26 -4.82
N ASN A 467 -4.60 4.17 -3.87
CA ASN A 467 -4.60 5.60 -4.13
C ASN A 467 -3.15 6.12 -4.20
N SER A 468 -2.87 7.10 -5.07
CA SER A 468 -1.51 7.58 -5.33
C SER A 468 -1.39 9.10 -5.33
N ILE A 469 -0.37 9.62 -4.64
CA ILE A 469 0.17 10.95 -4.94
C ILE A 469 1.05 10.82 -6.21
N ILE A 470 0.88 11.73 -7.16
CA ILE A 470 1.57 11.76 -8.46
C ILE A 470 2.27 13.12 -8.60
N THR A 471 3.41 13.17 -9.29
CA THR A 471 4.26 14.38 -9.49
C THR A 471 4.77 15.08 -8.20
N GLY A 472 4.45 14.54 -7.03
CA GLY A 472 4.90 15.06 -5.73
C GLY A 472 3.99 16.13 -5.14
N TYR A 473 4.27 16.44 -3.87
CA TYR A 473 3.46 17.30 -3.03
C TYR A 473 4.33 18.26 -2.21
N THR A 474 3.95 19.53 -2.13
CA THR A 474 4.67 20.54 -1.33
C THR A 474 3.74 21.50 -0.61
N LYS A 475 4.00 21.71 0.70
CA LYS A 475 3.25 22.61 1.59
C LYS A 475 4.14 23.13 2.73
N ALA A 476 4.37 24.44 2.79
CA ALA A 476 5.33 25.03 3.73
C ALA A 476 4.95 24.84 5.22
N THR A 477 3.67 24.98 5.58
CA THR A 477 3.21 24.99 6.98
C THR A 477 1.80 24.41 7.13
N GLY A 478 1.46 23.94 8.32
CA GLY A 478 0.17 23.27 8.62
C GLY A 478 0.27 21.75 8.44
N ALA A 479 -0.70 21.03 9.02
CA ALA A 479 -0.73 19.57 8.95
C ALA A 479 -1.07 19.05 7.54
N THR A 480 -0.41 17.98 7.13
CA THR A 480 -0.75 17.15 5.96
C THR A 480 -1.15 15.76 6.47
N ILE A 481 -2.32 15.27 6.07
CA ILE A 481 -2.84 13.96 6.45
C ILE A 481 -3.16 13.19 5.16
N PHE A 482 -2.53 12.02 4.94
CA PHE A 482 -2.93 11.15 3.84
C PHE A 482 -4.22 10.41 4.15
N PHE A 483 -4.24 9.59 5.22
CA PHE A 483 -5.44 8.94 5.71
C PHE A 483 -5.51 8.96 7.24
N SER A 484 -6.64 9.41 7.77
CA SER A 484 -6.95 9.33 9.20
C SER A 484 -8.38 8.87 9.42
N THR A 485 -8.60 7.94 10.35
CA THR A 485 -9.94 7.60 10.84
C THR A 485 -9.99 7.47 12.36
N LEU A 486 -10.99 8.14 12.95
CA LEU A 486 -11.26 8.23 14.39
C LEU A 486 -12.66 7.66 14.72
N ALA A 487 -13.22 6.83 13.83
CA ALA A 487 -14.58 6.33 13.94
C ALA A 487 -14.78 5.37 15.14
N ALA A 488 -16.03 4.95 15.34
CA ALA A 488 -16.46 4.04 16.40
C ALA A 488 -16.99 2.72 15.81
N SER A 489 -16.29 2.16 14.81
CA SER A 489 -16.66 0.91 14.17
C SER A 489 -16.62 -0.26 15.15
N VAL A 490 -17.58 -1.20 15.01
CA VAL A 490 -17.73 -2.34 15.94
C VAL A 490 -16.91 -3.55 15.51
N ASN A 491 -16.69 -4.49 16.44
CA ASN A 491 -16.11 -5.80 16.11
C ASN A 491 -16.90 -6.51 14.98
N GLY A 492 -16.18 -7.20 14.09
CA GLY A 492 -16.74 -7.84 12.90
C GLY A 492 -16.89 -6.91 11.68
N SER A 493 -16.51 -5.63 11.78
CA SER A 493 -16.26 -4.77 10.60
C SER A 493 -14.79 -4.91 10.13
N ILE A 494 -14.49 -4.47 8.90
CA ILE A 494 -13.16 -4.57 8.28
C ILE A 494 -12.71 -3.22 7.73
N LEU A 495 -11.46 -2.83 8.05
CA LEU A 495 -10.78 -1.68 7.46
C LEU A 495 -9.55 -2.13 6.68
N ASN A 496 -9.59 -1.96 5.37
CA ASN A 496 -8.51 -2.24 4.43
C ASN A 496 -7.88 -0.92 3.97
N VAL A 497 -6.58 -0.75 4.18
CA VAL A 497 -5.80 0.38 3.65
C VAL A 497 -4.55 -0.20 2.99
N ASN A 498 -4.65 -0.58 1.72
CA ASN A 498 -3.63 -1.40 1.06
C ASN A 498 -3.11 -0.80 -0.25
N ASN A 499 -1.86 -1.10 -0.60
CA ASN A 499 -1.22 -0.73 -1.88
C ASN A 499 -1.17 0.78 -2.19
N ASN A 500 -1.40 1.67 -1.23
CA ASN A 500 -1.38 3.12 -1.49
C ASN A 500 0.05 3.63 -1.69
N ASN A 501 0.23 4.60 -2.59
CA ASN A 501 1.52 5.21 -2.90
C ASN A 501 1.57 6.66 -2.40
N ILE A 502 2.25 6.84 -1.27
CA ILE A 502 2.22 8.02 -0.41
C ILE A 502 3.63 8.65 -0.43
N SER A 503 4.07 9.06 -1.63
CA SER A 503 5.47 9.34 -1.92
C SER A 503 5.72 10.74 -2.49
N ASN A 504 6.97 11.21 -2.38
CA ASN A 504 7.45 12.52 -2.86
C ASN A 504 6.76 13.70 -2.15
N ILE A 505 6.80 13.70 -0.83
CA ILE A 505 6.10 14.65 0.06
C ILE A 505 7.12 15.59 0.70
N THR A 506 6.89 16.90 0.63
CA THR A 506 7.66 17.91 1.38
C THR A 506 6.72 18.83 2.17
N CYS A 507 6.62 18.64 3.48
CA CYS A 507 5.77 19.50 4.32
C CYS A 507 6.16 19.55 5.80
N ALA A 508 5.73 20.60 6.51
CA ALA A 508 6.14 20.80 7.90
C ALA A 508 5.79 19.63 8.83
N ALA A 509 4.53 19.16 8.82
CA ALA A 509 4.01 18.09 9.66
C ALA A 509 3.16 17.11 8.83
N PHE A 510 3.38 15.81 9.02
CA PHE A 510 2.79 14.76 8.18
C PHE A 510 2.23 13.58 8.99
N THR A 511 1.02 13.17 8.65
CA THR A 511 0.41 11.90 9.06
C THR A 511 0.13 11.06 7.82
N GLY A 512 0.71 9.86 7.76
CA GLY A 512 0.50 8.87 6.72
C GLY A 512 -0.82 8.14 6.91
N ILE A 513 -0.78 7.03 7.64
CA ILE A 513 -1.97 6.23 8.00
C ILE A 513 -2.14 6.27 9.52
N GLU A 514 -3.18 6.94 10.00
CA GLU A 514 -3.61 6.87 11.40
C GLU A 514 -5.01 6.23 11.52
N SER A 515 -5.07 5.03 12.11
CA SER A 515 -6.33 4.33 12.36
C SER A 515 -6.56 4.13 13.86
N LYS A 516 -7.30 5.06 14.47
CA LYS A 516 -7.83 4.97 15.84
C LYS A 516 -9.31 4.53 15.87
N ASP A 517 -9.83 4.09 14.72
CA ASP A 517 -11.18 3.56 14.58
C ASP A 517 -11.41 2.34 15.49
N GLY A 518 -12.49 2.38 16.26
CA GLY A 518 -12.94 1.32 17.17
C GLY A 518 -13.72 1.90 18.35
N VAL A 519 -14.66 1.13 18.89
CA VAL A 519 -15.43 1.49 20.09
C VAL A 519 -14.58 1.40 21.37
N SER A 520 -13.80 0.32 21.53
CA SER A 520 -13.09 0.04 22.78
C SER A 520 -11.91 -0.92 22.61
N ILE A 521 -11.20 -1.21 23.70
CA ILE A 521 -10.06 -2.14 23.75
C ILE A 521 -10.43 -3.60 23.38
N VAL A 522 -11.72 -3.90 23.31
CA VAL A 522 -12.30 -5.22 22.95
C VAL A 522 -13.31 -5.14 21.81
N SER A 523 -13.43 -3.99 21.11
CA SER A 523 -14.35 -3.83 19.98
C SER A 523 -13.85 -2.78 19.00
N GLY A 524 -13.48 -3.24 17.81
CA GLY A 524 -13.02 -2.43 16.69
C GLY A 524 -12.86 -3.28 15.43
N PRO A 525 -12.65 -2.67 14.25
CA PRO A 525 -12.58 -3.36 12.98
C PRO A 525 -11.32 -4.23 12.88
N VAL A 526 -11.37 -5.34 12.14
CA VAL A 526 -10.15 -6.02 11.69
C VAL A 526 -9.44 -5.11 10.69
N LYS A 527 -8.17 -4.78 10.95
CA LYS A 527 -7.40 -3.79 10.17
C LYS A 527 -6.37 -4.50 9.30
N SER A 528 -6.38 -4.22 8.01
CA SER A 528 -5.37 -4.68 7.04
C SER A 528 -4.67 -3.44 6.49
N ILE A 529 -3.45 -3.17 6.98
CA ILE A 529 -2.65 -2.01 6.56
C ILE A 529 -1.42 -2.54 5.82
N ASN A 530 -1.60 -2.97 4.57
CA ASN A 530 -0.61 -3.82 3.89
C ASN A 530 -0.10 -3.25 2.56
N SER A 531 1.17 -3.50 2.24
CA SER A 531 1.82 -3.14 0.97
C SER A 531 1.78 -1.64 0.61
N ASN A 532 1.59 -0.75 1.58
CA ASN A 532 1.63 0.69 1.35
C ASN A 532 3.08 1.19 1.20
N LYS A 533 3.27 2.21 0.36
CA LYS A 533 4.57 2.79 0.04
C LYS A 533 4.66 4.22 0.54
N PHE A 534 5.65 4.50 1.37
CA PHE A 534 6.01 5.81 1.89
C PHE A 534 7.45 6.10 1.49
N GLU A 535 7.66 6.76 0.35
CA GLU A 535 9.00 7.08 -0.16
C GLU A 535 9.25 8.57 -0.41
N ASN A 536 10.48 9.02 -0.18
CA ASN A 536 10.94 10.39 -0.46
C ASN A 536 10.09 11.43 0.32
N ILE A 537 10.08 11.32 1.64
CA ILE A 537 9.28 12.17 2.54
C ILE A 537 10.21 13.10 3.33
N ILE A 538 10.06 14.41 3.14
CA ILE A 538 10.83 15.46 3.82
C ILE A 538 9.89 16.23 4.75
N THR A 539 10.24 16.29 6.04
CA THR A 539 9.47 17.00 7.06
C THR A 539 10.35 17.84 7.98
N THR A 540 9.70 18.74 8.75
CA THR A 540 10.38 19.51 9.81
C THR A 540 9.98 19.05 11.23
N GLN A 541 8.75 18.56 11.38
CA GLN A 541 8.22 17.97 12.60
C GLN A 541 8.26 16.43 12.51
N ALA A 542 8.18 15.74 13.64
CA ALA A 542 8.12 14.27 13.64
C ALA A 542 6.81 13.80 12.97
N PRO A 543 6.87 12.97 11.93
CA PRO A 543 5.67 12.48 11.28
C PRO A 543 5.07 11.27 12.02
N VAL A 544 3.82 10.94 11.70
CA VAL A 544 3.19 9.67 12.09
C VAL A 544 3.00 8.86 10.80
N ILE A 545 3.90 7.92 10.50
CA ILE A 545 3.86 7.22 9.20
C ILE A 545 2.79 6.11 9.20
N ILE A 546 2.87 5.14 10.12
CA ILE A 546 1.77 4.21 10.41
C ILE A 546 1.50 4.21 11.93
N SER A 547 0.24 4.44 12.32
CA SER A 547 -0.23 4.32 13.70
C SER A 547 -1.58 3.61 13.75
N ILE A 548 -1.68 2.54 14.55
CA ILE A 548 -2.88 1.71 14.68
C ILE A 548 -3.23 1.50 16.15
N ASP A 549 -4.46 1.82 16.52
CA ASP A 549 -5.00 1.55 17.86
C ASP A 549 -6.43 0.98 17.77
N LYS A 550 -6.91 0.33 18.83
CA LYS A 550 -8.25 -0.33 18.89
C LYS A 550 -8.55 -1.36 17.79
N SER A 551 -7.55 -2.02 17.21
CA SER A 551 -7.76 -3.03 16.18
C SER A 551 -8.56 -4.24 16.71
N GLY A 552 -9.33 -4.87 15.82
CA GLY A 552 -9.85 -6.22 16.00
C GLY A 552 -8.75 -7.28 16.01
N ALA A 553 -9.07 -8.48 16.47
CA ALA A 553 -8.14 -9.61 16.44
C ALA A 553 -7.78 -10.00 15.00
N ASN A 554 -6.59 -10.60 14.81
CA ASN A 554 -6.02 -10.99 13.51
C ASN A 554 -5.76 -9.81 12.54
N SER A 555 -5.63 -8.58 13.06
CA SER A 555 -5.25 -7.43 12.26
C SER A 555 -3.79 -7.53 11.77
N THR A 556 -3.48 -6.90 10.63
CA THR A 556 -2.20 -7.01 9.93
C THR A 556 -1.58 -5.66 9.57
N VAL A 557 -0.25 -5.59 9.70
CA VAL A 557 0.61 -4.53 9.18
C VAL A 557 1.72 -5.21 8.39
N ASN A 558 1.47 -5.50 7.13
CA ASN A 558 2.26 -6.44 6.35
C ASN A 558 2.89 -5.79 5.11
N SER A 559 4.17 -6.04 4.83
CA SER A 559 4.84 -5.70 3.57
C SER A 559 4.89 -4.20 3.21
N ASN A 560 4.69 -3.29 4.17
CA ASN A 560 4.78 -1.84 3.90
C ASN A 560 6.24 -1.40 3.72
N ILE A 561 6.47 -0.42 2.83
CA ILE A 561 7.79 0.15 2.54
C ILE A 561 7.81 1.59 3.07
N LEU A 562 8.65 1.86 4.07
CA LEU A 562 8.87 3.17 4.68
C LEU A 562 10.34 3.54 4.46
N ARG A 563 10.63 4.36 3.44
CA ARG A 563 11.99 4.53 2.92
C ARG A 563 12.33 5.95 2.49
N ASN A 564 13.59 6.38 2.70
CA ASN A 564 14.07 7.73 2.35
C ASN A 564 13.21 8.83 2.99
N ILE A 565 13.23 8.88 4.33
CA ILE A 565 12.44 9.82 5.14
C ILE A 565 13.40 10.74 5.91
N SER A 566 13.28 12.05 5.75
CA SER A 566 14.15 13.06 6.36
C SER A 566 13.37 14.02 7.25
N ILE A 567 13.80 14.16 8.51
CA ILE A 567 13.08 14.89 9.57
C ILE A 567 14.00 15.98 10.15
N SER A 568 13.80 17.22 9.69
CA SER A 568 14.72 18.35 9.84
C SER A 568 14.26 19.39 10.88
N GLY A 569 14.93 19.43 12.04
CA GLY A 569 14.66 20.43 13.09
C GLY A 569 13.68 20.01 14.20
N SER A 570 13.09 18.82 14.13
CA SER A 570 12.25 18.28 15.21
C SER A 570 13.08 17.84 16.42
N THR A 571 13.08 18.65 17.48
CA THR A 571 13.72 18.33 18.78
C THR A 571 12.83 17.49 19.73
N ALA A 572 11.55 17.35 19.43
CA ALA A 572 10.59 16.63 20.28
C ALA A 572 11.03 15.17 20.54
N PRO A 573 10.84 14.63 21.76
CA PRO A 573 11.16 13.23 22.04
C PRO A 573 10.20 12.28 21.33
N GLY A 574 10.72 11.16 20.83
CA GLY A 574 9.94 10.12 20.17
C GLY A 574 9.64 10.38 18.70
N PHE A 575 9.83 9.36 17.88
CA PHE A 575 9.27 9.17 16.55
C PHE A 575 9.22 7.65 16.35
N SER A 576 8.06 7.11 15.98
CA SER A 576 7.91 5.69 15.68
C SER A 576 7.46 5.56 14.23
N ALA A 577 8.23 4.87 13.39
CA ALA A 577 7.86 4.69 11.98
C ALA A 577 6.59 3.81 11.86
N ILE A 578 6.49 2.76 12.67
CA ILE A 578 5.26 2.01 12.93
C ILE A 578 4.96 2.06 14.44
N LEU A 579 3.77 2.56 14.82
CA LEU A 579 3.26 2.57 16.20
C LEU A 579 2.06 1.64 16.35
N LEU A 580 2.14 0.71 17.30
CA LEU A 580 1.06 -0.19 17.67
C LEU A 580 0.51 0.24 19.04
N GLY A 581 -0.68 0.83 19.06
CA GLY A 581 -1.35 1.36 20.23
C GLY A 581 -1.77 0.31 21.27
N SER A 582 -2.03 0.77 22.50
CA SER A 582 -2.28 -0.11 23.65
C SER A 582 -3.69 -0.68 23.75
N LEU A 583 -4.60 -0.31 22.84
CA LEU A 583 -5.99 -0.74 22.85
C LEU A 583 -6.28 -1.81 21.78
N ASN A 584 -5.27 -2.27 21.04
CA ASN A 584 -5.39 -3.33 20.04
C ASN A 584 -5.68 -4.70 20.68
N GLN A 585 -6.65 -5.42 20.11
CA GLN A 585 -7.03 -6.78 20.54
C GLN A 585 -5.93 -7.83 20.26
N PRO A 586 -5.99 -9.02 20.89
CA PRO A 586 -5.00 -10.08 20.70
C PRO A 586 -4.76 -10.50 19.24
N THR A 587 -3.51 -10.92 18.96
CA THR A 587 -3.03 -11.36 17.65
C THR A 587 -3.06 -10.25 16.60
N LEU A 588 -2.22 -9.23 16.84
CA LEU A 588 -1.80 -8.27 15.81
C LEU A 588 -0.51 -8.79 15.14
N THR A 589 -0.51 -8.94 13.82
CA THR A 589 0.68 -9.42 13.07
C THR A 589 1.34 -8.26 12.31
N VAL A 590 2.62 -8.02 12.57
CA VAL A 590 3.41 -6.94 11.95
C VAL A 590 4.60 -7.58 11.25
N SER A 591 4.54 -7.70 9.92
CA SER A 591 5.52 -8.51 9.20
C SER A 591 5.95 -8.01 7.83
N GLN A 592 7.13 -8.45 7.37
CA GLN A 592 7.70 -8.13 6.05
C GLN A 592 7.87 -6.62 5.75
N ASN A 593 7.71 -5.74 6.75
CA ASN A 593 7.83 -4.30 6.55
C ASN A 593 9.30 -3.93 6.37
N LYS A 594 9.57 -2.97 5.46
CA LYS A 594 10.91 -2.44 5.18
C LYS A 594 10.98 -1.01 5.67
N ILE A 595 11.72 -0.77 6.75
CA ILE A 595 11.90 0.54 7.39
C ILE A 595 13.37 0.93 7.17
N GLN A 596 13.64 1.78 6.18
CA GLN A 596 14.99 1.99 5.65
C GLN A 596 15.31 3.47 5.39
N LEU A 597 16.58 3.86 5.46
CA LEU A 597 17.04 5.21 5.03
C LEU A 597 16.24 6.34 5.70
N ILE A 598 16.14 6.31 7.03
CA ILE A 598 15.43 7.35 7.82
C ILE A 598 16.47 8.21 8.57
N SER A 599 16.32 9.54 8.50
CA SER A 599 17.24 10.52 9.11
C SER A 599 16.53 11.53 10.03
N ARG A 600 17.05 11.76 11.24
CA ARG A 600 16.47 12.71 12.21
C ARG A 600 17.47 13.32 13.20
N ASN A 601 17.29 14.60 13.54
CA ASN A 601 18.06 15.28 14.60
C ASN A 601 17.55 15.01 16.04
N SER A 602 16.95 13.83 16.27
CA SER A 602 16.43 13.31 17.54
C SER A 602 16.18 11.80 17.38
N GLY A 603 15.80 11.09 18.44
CA GLY A 603 15.68 9.63 18.45
C GLY A 603 14.63 9.07 17.47
N ILE A 604 14.85 7.84 17.02
CA ILE A 604 14.00 7.11 16.07
C ILE A 604 13.71 5.71 16.63
N THR A 605 12.45 5.30 16.64
CA THR A 605 12.04 3.91 16.82
C THR A 605 11.51 3.36 15.49
N GLY A 606 11.97 2.18 15.06
CA GLY A 606 11.43 1.51 13.87
C GLY A 606 10.01 1.03 14.09
N ILE A 607 9.85 0.02 14.96
CA ILE A 607 8.54 -0.51 15.39
C ILE A 607 8.39 -0.29 16.90
N ASP A 608 7.32 0.38 17.33
CA ASP A 608 7.00 0.57 18.74
C ASP A 608 5.70 -0.18 19.11
N ASN A 609 5.87 -1.31 19.80
CA ASN A 609 4.78 -2.16 20.24
C ASN A 609 4.27 -1.80 21.63
N ARG A 610 2.98 -1.44 21.69
CA ARG A 610 2.22 -1.29 22.93
C ARG A 610 0.97 -2.20 22.97
N SER A 611 0.74 -3.00 21.93
CA SER A 611 -0.44 -3.86 21.74
C SER A 611 -0.51 -5.05 22.70
N LEU A 612 -1.72 -5.55 22.97
CA LEU A 612 -1.92 -6.55 24.02
C LEU A 612 -1.38 -7.97 23.73
N ASN A 613 -1.32 -8.40 22.47
CA ASN A 613 -0.50 -9.55 22.03
C ASN A 613 -0.10 -9.33 20.57
N ALA A 614 1.17 -9.50 20.23
CA ALA A 614 1.70 -9.17 18.90
C ALA A 614 2.71 -10.20 18.38
N ASN A 615 2.67 -10.47 17.07
CA ASN A 615 3.67 -11.23 16.33
C ASN A 615 4.41 -10.27 15.39
N ILE A 616 5.66 -9.96 15.69
CA ILE A 616 6.49 -9.01 14.94
C ILE A 616 7.58 -9.81 14.23
N SER A 617 7.44 -10.04 12.92
CA SER A 617 8.36 -10.95 12.22
C SER A 617 8.69 -10.66 10.76
N ASN A 618 9.85 -11.12 10.28
CA ASN A 618 10.31 -10.91 8.89
C ASN A 618 10.48 -9.42 8.52
N ASN A 619 10.53 -8.50 9.49
CA ASN A 619 10.71 -7.08 9.21
C ASN A 619 12.19 -6.76 8.98
N THR A 620 12.47 -5.88 8.03
CA THR A 620 13.82 -5.33 7.77
C THR A 620 13.87 -3.88 8.23
N ILE A 621 14.73 -3.60 9.21
CA ILE A 621 14.95 -2.26 9.76
C ILE A 621 16.43 -1.91 9.58
N SER A 622 16.75 -0.99 8.66
CA SER A 622 18.13 -0.73 8.25
C SER A 622 18.43 0.73 7.91
N ASP A 623 19.72 1.08 7.83
CA ASP A 623 20.20 2.37 7.28
C ASP A 623 19.58 3.61 7.97
N ILE A 624 19.36 3.53 9.28
CA ILE A 624 18.76 4.60 10.08
C ILE A 624 19.85 5.49 10.68
N THR A 625 19.73 6.80 10.54
CA THR A 625 20.67 7.80 11.08
C THR A 625 19.95 8.75 12.05
N ALA A 626 20.48 8.92 13.26
CA ALA A 626 19.94 9.85 14.24
C ALA A 626 21.04 10.57 15.03
N SER A 627 20.73 11.72 15.62
CA SER A 627 21.65 12.39 16.58
C SER A 627 21.57 11.82 18.01
N ALA A 628 20.45 11.18 18.37
CA ALA A 628 20.22 10.51 19.64
C ALA A 628 20.11 8.98 19.45
N VAL A 629 19.57 8.26 20.43
CA VAL A 629 19.39 6.79 20.36
C VAL A 629 18.39 6.40 19.27
N ILE A 630 18.77 5.42 18.45
CA ILE A 630 17.91 4.67 17.54
C ILE A 630 17.49 3.37 18.22
N THR A 631 16.22 2.98 18.12
CA THR A 631 15.71 1.66 18.56
C THR A 631 15.08 0.93 17.37
N GLY A 632 15.49 -0.31 17.09
CA GLY A 632 14.92 -1.10 15.99
C GLY A 632 13.48 -1.51 16.30
N ILE A 633 13.31 -2.38 17.30
CA ILE A 633 12.01 -2.80 17.82
C ILE A 633 11.94 -2.45 19.31
N SER A 634 10.89 -1.74 19.70
CA SER A 634 10.50 -1.47 21.10
C SER A 634 9.27 -2.30 21.43
N SER A 635 9.24 -2.93 22.61
CA SER A 635 8.05 -3.53 23.21
C SER A 635 7.90 -3.03 24.64
N SER A 636 6.84 -2.26 24.90
CA SER A 636 6.62 -1.60 26.19
C SER A 636 5.42 -2.13 26.96
N ALA A 637 4.73 -3.15 26.45
CA ALA A 637 3.48 -3.64 27.01
C ALA A 637 3.31 -5.17 26.88
N SER A 638 2.38 -5.66 27.70
CA SER A 638 1.48 -6.78 27.44
C SER A 638 1.92 -8.24 27.69
N THR A 639 0.95 -9.16 27.57
CA THR A 639 0.99 -10.50 28.14
C THR A 639 1.87 -11.48 27.39
N ASN A 640 1.79 -11.49 26.06
CA ASN A 640 2.59 -12.38 25.21
C ASN A 640 2.93 -11.69 23.88
N VAL A 641 4.22 -11.51 23.61
CA VAL A 641 4.73 -10.86 22.39
C VAL A 641 5.83 -11.75 21.79
N ASN A 642 5.72 -12.05 20.49
CA ASN A 642 6.73 -12.80 19.75
C ASN A 642 7.44 -11.86 18.77
N ILE A 643 8.77 -11.79 18.85
CA ILE A 643 9.63 -10.98 17.98
C ILE A 643 10.60 -11.94 17.28
N PHE A 644 10.39 -12.25 16.00
CA PHE A 644 11.15 -13.32 15.34
C PHE A 644 11.45 -13.14 13.85
N LYS A 645 12.55 -13.71 13.33
CA LYS A 645 12.97 -13.55 11.92
C LYS A 645 13.12 -12.08 11.49
N ASN A 646 13.38 -11.14 12.41
CA ASN A 646 13.60 -9.73 12.04
C ASN A 646 15.08 -9.46 11.80
N LYS A 647 15.37 -8.61 10.81
CA LYS A 647 16.72 -8.15 10.47
C LYS A 647 16.87 -6.68 10.83
N ILE A 648 17.75 -6.35 11.76
CA ILE A 648 17.92 -5.01 12.34
C ILE A 648 19.39 -4.60 12.25
N CYS A 649 19.71 -3.65 11.38
CA CYS A 649 21.11 -3.38 11.01
C CYS A 649 21.38 -1.93 10.54
N GLY A 650 22.62 -1.60 10.17
CA GLY A 650 22.98 -0.30 9.57
C GLY A 650 22.58 0.96 10.36
N PHE A 651 22.63 0.96 11.71
CA PHE A 651 22.27 2.14 12.51
C PHE A 651 23.45 3.08 12.73
N LEU A 652 23.22 4.40 12.66
CA LEU A 652 24.24 5.44 12.83
C LEU A 652 23.80 6.54 13.84
N GLY A 653 24.25 6.40 15.08
CA GLY A 653 24.11 7.39 16.16
C GLY A 653 25.19 8.48 16.07
N THR A 654 24.85 9.65 15.53
CA THR A 654 25.80 10.71 15.15
C THR A 654 26.16 11.71 16.26
N GLY A 655 25.35 11.83 17.31
CA GLY A 655 25.61 12.76 18.43
C GLY A 655 26.43 12.16 19.58
N THR A 656 26.81 13.00 20.54
CA THR A 656 27.56 12.59 21.74
C THR A 656 26.74 11.77 22.74
N GLY A 657 25.42 11.98 22.74
CA GLY A 657 24.41 11.07 23.33
C GLY A 657 23.73 10.17 22.31
N GLY A 658 24.32 10.03 21.11
CA GLY A 658 23.86 9.14 20.05
C GLY A 658 24.05 7.68 20.43
N GLY A 659 23.25 6.79 19.85
CA GLY A 659 23.31 5.37 20.19
C GLY A 659 22.41 4.50 19.33
N GLY A 660 22.45 3.20 19.59
CA GLY A 660 21.72 2.20 18.82
C GLY A 660 21.33 0.99 19.68
N THR A 661 20.03 0.73 19.76
CA THR A 661 19.44 -0.43 20.40
C THR A 661 18.75 -1.31 19.36
N GLY A 662 19.11 -2.60 19.28
CA GLY A 662 18.49 -3.52 18.31
C GLY A 662 17.04 -3.84 18.67
N ILE A 663 16.85 -4.57 19.77
CA ILE A 663 15.53 -4.89 20.34
C ILE A 663 15.48 -4.44 21.80
N SER A 664 14.42 -3.73 22.19
CA SER A 664 14.20 -3.21 23.54
C SER A 664 12.91 -3.74 24.14
N VAL A 665 12.95 -4.29 25.36
CA VAL A 665 11.79 -4.67 26.16
C VAL A 665 11.78 -3.83 27.44
N THR A 666 10.72 -3.05 27.63
CA THR A 666 10.57 -2.13 28.77
C THR A 666 9.34 -2.44 29.62
N GLY A 667 8.59 -3.50 29.31
CA GLY A 667 7.37 -3.91 30.02
C GLY A 667 6.77 -5.19 29.41
N GLY A 668 5.73 -5.71 30.06
CA GLY A 668 5.01 -6.92 29.64
C GLY A 668 5.28 -8.17 30.49
N THR A 669 4.47 -9.21 30.35
CA THR A 669 4.53 -10.44 31.18
C THR A 669 5.45 -11.49 30.56
N GLN A 670 5.36 -11.71 29.25
CA GLN A 670 6.22 -12.62 28.50
C GLN A 670 6.54 -12.02 27.13
N THR A 671 7.82 -11.92 26.79
CA THR A 671 8.28 -11.63 25.42
C THR A 671 9.22 -12.74 24.95
N ASN A 672 8.92 -13.35 23.81
CA ASN A 672 9.73 -14.38 23.18
C ASN A 672 10.46 -13.76 21.97
N ILE A 673 11.79 -13.84 21.95
CA ILE A 673 12.66 -13.18 20.97
C ILE A 673 13.51 -14.28 20.33
N TYR A 674 13.28 -14.61 19.05
CA TYR A 674 13.97 -15.73 18.42
C TYR A 674 14.24 -15.62 16.92
N ASN A 675 15.28 -16.29 16.41
CA ASN A 675 15.68 -16.21 15.00
C ASN A 675 15.87 -14.76 14.50
N ASN A 676 16.30 -13.78 15.33
CA ASN A 676 16.54 -12.41 14.85
C ASN A 676 18.03 -12.19 14.51
N LEU A 677 18.27 -11.39 13.47
CA LEU A 677 19.59 -10.95 13.03
C LEU A 677 19.80 -9.48 13.41
N VAL A 678 20.75 -9.19 14.29
CA VAL A 678 21.02 -7.83 14.79
C VAL A 678 22.50 -7.51 14.65
N GLY A 679 22.86 -6.42 13.97
CA GLY A 679 24.27 -6.02 13.91
C GLY A 679 24.56 -4.68 13.25
N ASN A 680 25.84 -4.34 13.07
CA ASN A 680 26.30 -3.08 12.46
C ASN A 680 25.71 -1.80 13.08
N LEU A 681 25.31 -1.84 14.35
CA LEU A 681 24.88 -0.65 15.10
C LEU A 681 26.12 0.18 15.43
N LYS A 682 26.19 1.45 15.02
CA LYS A 682 27.38 2.31 15.12
C LYS A 682 27.05 3.64 15.78
N ALA A 683 27.96 4.18 16.58
CA ALA A 683 27.78 5.47 17.25
C ALA A 683 29.12 6.25 17.40
N PRO A 684 29.74 6.70 16.29
CA PRO A 684 31.15 7.11 16.22
C PRO A 684 31.57 8.33 17.06
N ASN A 685 30.60 9.08 17.58
CA ASN A 685 30.83 10.26 18.40
C ASN A 685 30.31 10.08 19.84
N SER A 686 29.73 8.93 20.18
CA SER A 686 29.03 8.73 21.44
C SER A 686 29.98 8.58 22.61
N ASN A 687 29.70 9.31 23.70
CA ASN A 687 30.47 9.30 24.94
C ASN A 687 29.67 8.70 26.11
N SER A 688 28.94 7.60 25.84
CA SER A 688 28.11 6.89 26.80
C SER A 688 28.61 5.45 27.01
N SER A 689 28.63 4.99 28.26
CA SER A 689 29.00 3.61 28.61
C SER A 689 27.96 2.56 28.21
N LEU A 690 26.78 3.00 27.77
CA LEU A 690 25.69 2.16 27.26
C LEU A 690 25.25 2.65 25.85
N ALA A 691 26.19 3.16 25.05
CA ALA A 691 25.91 3.79 23.75
C ALA A 691 25.25 2.84 22.75
N LEU A 692 25.67 1.56 22.76
CA LEU A 692 25.09 0.52 21.92
C LEU A 692 24.59 -0.63 22.79
N ASN A 693 23.42 -1.17 22.47
CA ASN A 693 22.85 -2.34 23.13
C ASN A 693 22.20 -3.23 22.05
N GLY A 694 22.79 -4.38 21.72
CA GLY A 694 22.15 -5.29 20.75
C GLY A 694 20.72 -5.66 21.17
N LEU A 695 20.56 -5.91 22.47
CA LEU A 695 19.33 -6.22 23.18
C LEU A 695 19.29 -5.42 24.50
N SER A 696 18.12 -4.89 24.87
CA SER A 696 17.94 -4.07 26.08
C SER A 696 16.67 -4.45 26.83
N PHE A 697 16.80 -5.08 27.99
CA PHE A 697 15.70 -5.60 28.80
C PHE A 697 15.67 -4.84 30.15
N THR A 698 14.91 -3.74 30.18
CA THR A 698 14.84 -2.80 31.31
C THR A 698 13.50 -2.80 32.04
N GLY A 699 12.56 -3.66 31.63
CA GLY A 699 11.30 -3.90 32.34
C GLY A 699 10.55 -5.11 31.80
N GLY A 700 9.52 -5.53 32.54
CA GLY A 700 8.72 -6.73 32.27
C GLY A 700 8.97 -7.87 33.25
N THR A 701 8.18 -8.95 33.14
CA THR A 701 8.20 -10.09 34.08
C THR A 701 9.01 -11.26 33.55
N SER A 702 9.01 -11.52 32.24
CA SER A 702 9.80 -12.59 31.62
C SER A 702 10.19 -12.29 30.18
N VAL A 703 11.43 -12.62 29.83
CA VAL A 703 11.98 -12.54 28.47
C VAL A 703 12.67 -13.86 28.15
N ASN A 704 12.28 -14.47 27.03
CA ASN A 704 12.86 -15.70 26.50
C ASN A 704 13.60 -15.40 25.20
N LEU A 705 14.87 -15.75 25.12
CA LEU A 705 15.78 -15.37 24.05
C LEU A 705 16.40 -16.62 23.43
N PHE A 706 15.96 -17.02 22.25
CA PHE A 706 16.36 -18.28 21.62
C PHE A 706 16.89 -18.11 20.21
N ASN A 707 17.99 -18.74 19.83
CA ASN A 707 18.37 -18.81 18.41
C ASN A 707 18.51 -17.43 17.72
N ASN A 708 19.03 -16.40 18.40
CA ASN A 708 19.30 -15.09 17.77
C ASN A 708 20.79 -14.96 17.43
N THR A 709 21.12 -14.18 16.40
CA THR A 709 22.50 -13.83 16.06
C THR A 709 22.69 -12.32 16.22
N VAL A 710 23.53 -11.92 17.17
CA VAL A 710 23.81 -10.51 17.50
C VAL A 710 25.29 -10.21 17.39
N HIS A 711 25.66 -9.27 16.52
CA HIS A 711 27.05 -8.95 16.16
C HIS A 711 27.32 -7.43 16.17
N LEU A 712 28.12 -6.96 17.12
CA LEU A 712 28.56 -5.56 17.23
C LEU A 712 30.06 -5.41 16.95
N ASN A 713 30.41 -4.40 16.17
CA ASN A 713 31.78 -4.16 15.65
C ASN A 713 32.08 -2.65 15.53
N ALA A 714 31.59 -1.85 16.48
CA ALA A 714 31.63 -0.39 16.40
C ALA A 714 32.79 0.23 17.19
N SER A 715 33.22 1.42 16.76
CA SER A 715 34.14 2.26 17.52
C SER A 715 33.54 3.66 17.73
N SER A 716 34.13 4.43 18.63
CA SER A 716 33.78 5.84 18.89
C SER A 716 35.00 6.63 19.30
N THR A 717 34.95 7.95 19.08
CA THR A 717 35.90 8.93 19.61
C THR A 717 35.65 9.29 21.08
N GLY A 718 34.49 8.91 21.65
CA GLY A 718 34.12 9.21 23.04
C GLY A 718 34.88 8.37 24.07
N ALA A 719 35.52 9.03 25.03
CA ALA A 719 36.34 8.39 26.07
C ALA A 719 35.60 7.32 26.90
N SER A 720 34.30 7.52 27.13
CA SER A 720 33.44 6.62 27.91
C SER A 720 32.61 5.63 27.06
N PHE A 721 32.87 5.52 25.75
CA PHE A 721 32.08 4.68 24.84
C PHE A 721 32.06 3.20 25.26
N GLY A 722 30.86 2.67 25.49
CA GLY A 722 30.62 1.25 25.76
C GLY A 722 29.51 0.66 24.89
N ALA A 723 29.67 -0.62 24.56
CA ALA A 723 28.77 -1.38 23.70
C ALA A 723 28.44 -2.72 24.37
N ASN A 724 27.15 -3.01 24.54
CA ASN A 724 26.67 -4.25 25.15
C ASN A 724 25.97 -5.10 24.10
N ILE A 725 26.12 -6.43 24.13
CA ILE A 725 25.19 -7.29 23.37
C ILE A 725 23.85 -7.32 24.06
N MET A 726 23.84 -7.40 25.40
CA MET A 726 22.62 -7.51 26.18
C MET A 726 22.73 -6.75 27.50
N LEU A 727 21.75 -5.88 27.75
CA LEU A 727 21.53 -5.18 29.02
C LEU A 727 20.30 -5.77 29.72
N VAL A 728 20.42 -6.23 30.98
CA VAL A 728 19.31 -6.85 31.74
C VAL A 728 19.19 -6.28 33.15
N VAL A 729 17.96 -6.07 33.62
CA VAL A 729 17.67 -5.69 35.03
C VAL A 729 17.14 -6.85 35.87
N SER A 730 17.33 -6.79 37.19
CA SER A 730 16.95 -7.84 38.17
C SER A 730 15.48 -8.28 38.16
N ALA A 731 14.56 -7.42 37.72
CA ALA A 731 13.12 -7.68 37.80
C ALA A 731 12.62 -8.75 36.79
N ILE A 732 13.41 -9.09 35.76
CA ILE A 732 12.94 -9.88 34.61
C ILE A 732 13.39 -11.34 34.74
N ASN A 733 12.45 -12.30 34.76
CA ASN A 733 12.80 -13.73 34.66
C ASN A 733 13.29 -14.05 33.24
N PHE A 734 14.61 -14.22 33.11
CA PHE A 734 15.30 -14.23 31.83
C PHE A 734 15.85 -15.63 31.48
N THR A 735 15.51 -16.13 30.30
CA THR A 735 15.97 -17.43 29.79
C THR A 735 16.67 -17.24 28.45
N MET A 736 17.89 -17.76 28.27
CA MET A 736 18.59 -17.73 26.97
C MET A 736 19.17 -19.07 26.51
N ARG A 737 18.87 -19.50 25.28
CA ARG A 737 19.46 -20.70 24.67
C ARG A 737 19.83 -20.50 23.20
N ASN A 738 20.85 -21.20 22.73
CA ASN A 738 21.21 -21.27 21.32
C ASN A 738 21.50 -19.90 20.67
N ASN A 739 21.90 -18.85 21.39
CA ASN A 739 22.16 -17.54 20.75
C ASN A 739 23.64 -17.36 20.41
N ILE A 740 23.93 -16.68 19.30
CA ILE A 740 25.27 -16.15 18.98
C ILE A 740 25.37 -14.71 19.45
N PHE A 741 26.34 -14.43 20.33
CA PHE A 741 26.63 -13.08 20.83
C PHE A 741 28.10 -12.71 20.62
N VAL A 742 28.35 -11.82 19.66
CA VAL A 742 29.70 -11.39 19.24
C VAL A 742 29.86 -9.89 19.39
N ASN A 743 30.81 -9.45 20.20
CA ASN A 743 31.15 -8.05 20.41
C ASN A 743 32.63 -7.79 20.10
N LEU A 744 32.89 -7.36 18.87
CA LEU A 744 34.15 -6.91 18.32
C LEU A 744 34.25 -5.37 18.28
N SER A 745 33.45 -4.67 19.10
CA SER A 745 33.52 -3.21 19.22
C SER A 745 34.88 -2.77 19.81
N THR A 746 35.27 -1.52 19.64
CA THR A 746 36.43 -0.92 20.31
C THR A 746 35.93 -0.04 21.45
N PRO A 747 36.20 -0.37 22.73
CA PRO A 747 35.68 0.39 23.86
C PRO A 747 36.51 1.67 24.06
N GLY A 748 35.88 2.72 24.56
CA GLY A 748 36.61 3.92 25.01
C GLY A 748 37.47 3.61 26.25
N PRO A 749 38.53 4.39 26.54
CA PRO A 749 39.42 4.19 27.70
C PRO A 749 38.73 3.98 29.06
N THR A 750 37.55 4.57 29.29
CA THR A 750 36.73 4.37 30.51
C THR A 750 35.44 3.58 30.25
N GLY A 751 35.16 3.23 29.00
CA GLY A 751 34.03 2.41 28.58
C GLY A 751 34.33 0.91 28.59
N ARG A 752 33.33 0.09 28.26
CA ARG A 752 33.43 -1.38 28.24
C ARG A 752 32.63 -1.97 27.09
N ASN A 753 33.16 -3.05 26.53
CA ASN A 753 32.41 -4.03 25.77
C ASN A 753 31.94 -5.13 26.72
N VAL A 754 30.65 -5.44 26.71
CA VAL A 754 30.10 -6.54 27.52
C VAL A 754 29.20 -7.42 26.65
N ILE A 755 29.21 -8.73 26.86
CA ILE A 755 28.17 -9.60 26.29
C ILE A 755 26.91 -9.52 27.15
N TYR A 756 26.99 -9.95 28.41
CA TYR A 756 25.90 -9.90 29.38
C TYR A 756 26.14 -8.81 30.46
N PHE A 757 25.56 -7.63 30.26
CA PHE A 757 25.53 -6.56 31.26
C PHE A 757 24.31 -6.71 32.17
N ARG A 758 24.50 -6.54 33.48
CA ARG A 758 23.44 -6.49 34.49
C ARG A 758 23.44 -5.20 35.30
N SER A 759 22.27 -4.81 35.83
CA SER A 759 22.16 -3.75 36.84
C SER A 759 22.68 -4.14 38.24
N ASP A 760 22.83 -5.43 38.50
CA ASP A 760 23.07 -5.99 39.84
C ASP A 760 23.60 -7.43 39.78
N ALA A 761 24.27 -7.82 40.86
CA ALA A 761 24.90 -9.13 41.03
C ALA A 761 23.94 -10.28 41.41
N SER A 762 22.62 -10.04 41.49
CA SER A 762 21.69 -11.14 41.76
C SER A 762 21.54 -12.02 40.52
N LEU A 763 21.64 -13.33 40.67
CA LEU A 763 21.34 -14.29 39.59
C LEU A 763 20.05 -15.07 39.85
N THR A 764 19.18 -14.62 40.76
CA THR A 764 17.89 -15.31 41.04
C THR A 764 16.93 -15.28 39.86
N ASN A 765 16.92 -14.19 39.10
CA ASN A 765 16.04 -14.02 37.93
C ASN A 765 16.58 -14.69 36.64
N TYR A 766 17.84 -15.13 36.63
CA TYR A 766 18.42 -15.82 35.48
C TYR A 766 18.04 -17.32 35.50
N GLN A 767 17.29 -17.81 34.52
CA GLN A 767 16.66 -19.12 34.62
C GLN A 767 17.63 -20.29 34.37
N SER A 768 17.45 -21.38 35.13
CA SER A 768 18.33 -22.56 35.11
C SER A 768 18.34 -23.33 33.78
N GLU A 769 17.34 -23.13 32.92
CA GLU A 769 17.30 -23.74 31.58
C GLU A 769 18.26 -23.09 30.56
N SER A 770 18.86 -21.94 30.90
CA SER A 770 19.66 -21.15 29.97
C SER A 770 21.01 -21.82 29.68
N ASN A 771 21.28 -22.14 28.42
CA ASN A 771 22.43 -22.95 28.02
C ASN A 771 22.70 -22.92 26.50
N ASN A 772 23.84 -23.48 26.05
CA ASN A 772 24.17 -23.66 24.64
C ASN A 772 24.22 -22.33 23.84
N ASN A 773 24.66 -21.23 24.46
CA ASN A 773 24.88 -19.94 23.78
C ASN A 773 26.37 -19.78 23.40
N LEU A 774 26.69 -18.96 22.39
CA LEU A 774 28.05 -18.54 22.06
C LEU A 774 28.30 -17.13 22.60
N PHE A 775 29.36 -16.97 23.41
CA PHE A 775 29.79 -15.67 23.95
C PHE A 775 31.18 -15.32 23.41
N PHE A 776 31.34 -14.20 22.70
CA PHE A 776 32.66 -13.76 22.24
C PHE A 776 32.83 -12.24 22.30
N SER A 777 33.70 -11.76 23.19
CA SER A 777 34.00 -10.34 23.43
C SER A 777 35.34 -9.87 22.86
N GLY A 778 35.90 -10.60 21.89
CA GLY A 778 37.25 -10.38 21.39
C GLY A 778 38.32 -10.84 22.38
N THR A 779 39.49 -10.21 22.36
CA THR A 779 40.59 -10.54 23.28
C THR A 779 40.22 -10.18 24.72
N PRO A 780 40.28 -11.13 25.69
CA PRO A 780 39.97 -10.88 27.09
C PRO A 780 40.77 -9.70 27.69
N SER A 781 40.08 -8.77 28.33
CA SER A 781 40.71 -7.62 29.01
C SER A 781 39.78 -7.00 30.05
N ALA A 782 40.26 -6.01 30.82
CA ALA A 782 39.42 -5.26 31.77
C ALA A 782 38.25 -4.49 31.11
N ASN A 783 38.33 -4.26 29.79
CA ASN A 783 37.32 -3.56 29.00
C ASN A 783 36.55 -4.48 28.04
N ASN A 784 36.97 -5.73 27.86
CA ASN A 784 36.31 -6.76 27.03
C ASN A 784 35.82 -7.90 27.91
N LEU A 785 34.51 -7.91 28.20
CA LEU A 785 33.91 -8.77 29.22
C LEU A 785 32.84 -9.69 28.63
N MET A 786 32.82 -10.94 29.09
CA MET A 786 31.66 -11.82 28.93
C MET A 786 30.50 -11.35 29.82
N PHE A 787 30.80 -10.89 31.03
CA PHE A 787 29.81 -10.49 32.02
C PHE A 787 30.26 -9.30 32.88
N PHE A 788 29.33 -8.41 33.23
CA PHE A 788 29.55 -7.28 34.15
C PHE A 788 28.27 -6.90 34.90
N ASP A 789 28.37 -6.61 36.19
CA ASP A 789 27.22 -6.26 37.06
C ASP A 789 27.48 -5.08 38.03
N PHE A 790 28.44 -4.21 37.68
CA PHE A 790 29.08 -3.18 38.53
C PHE A 790 29.94 -3.70 39.69
N THR A 791 29.75 -4.94 40.17
CA THR A 791 30.53 -5.54 41.28
C THR A 791 31.57 -6.54 40.77
N ASN A 792 31.22 -7.27 39.72
CA ASN A 792 31.95 -8.38 39.13
C ASN A 792 32.24 -8.12 37.65
N SER A 793 33.30 -8.74 37.14
CA SER A 793 33.72 -8.67 35.73
C SER A 793 34.39 -9.97 35.28
N ASP A 794 33.79 -10.69 34.35
CA ASP A 794 34.36 -11.94 33.81
C ASP A 794 34.91 -11.72 32.41
N GLN A 795 36.22 -11.93 32.22
CA GLN A 795 36.90 -11.74 30.93
C GLN A 795 36.88 -13.01 30.05
N THR A 796 36.64 -14.18 30.63
CA THR A 796 36.71 -15.48 29.94
C THR A 796 35.44 -16.30 30.16
N LEU A 797 35.13 -17.18 29.20
CA LEU A 797 34.00 -18.11 29.30
C LEU A 797 34.08 -19.00 30.55
N ALA A 798 35.28 -19.42 30.96
CA ALA A 798 35.47 -20.26 32.15
C ALA A 798 35.07 -19.53 33.45
N ALA A 799 35.48 -18.26 33.61
CA ALA A 799 35.07 -17.43 34.74
C ALA A 799 33.54 -17.22 34.73
N TYR A 800 32.98 -16.89 33.56
CA TYR A 800 31.54 -16.72 33.37
C TYR A 800 30.73 -17.97 33.77
N LYS A 801 31.08 -19.14 33.24
CA LYS A 801 30.43 -20.42 33.60
C LYS A 801 30.50 -20.70 35.09
N SER A 802 31.65 -20.43 35.73
CA SER A 802 31.80 -20.60 37.17
C SER A 802 30.92 -19.66 37.98
N ARG A 803 30.58 -18.48 37.46
CA ARG A 803 29.67 -17.52 38.11
C ARG A 803 28.21 -17.88 37.94
N VAL A 804 27.80 -18.28 36.73
CA VAL A 804 26.39 -18.52 36.42
C VAL A 804 25.93 -19.96 36.65
N PHE A 805 26.82 -20.88 37.05
CA PHE A 805 26.48 -22.28 37.35
C PHE A 805 25.17 -22.43 38.15
N PRO A 806 24.23 -23.31 37.74
CA PRO A 806 24.34 -24.33 36.69
C PRO A 806 23.95 -23.87 35.26
N ARG A 807 23.73 -22.57 35.01
CA ARG A 807 23.44 -22.05 33.65
C ARG A 807 24.70 -22.12 32.76
N ASP A 808 24.50 -22.05 31.45
CA ASP A 808 25.54 -21.94 30.42
C ASP A 808 26.65 -23.02 30.46
N SER A 809 26.38 -24.18 31.07
CA SER A 809 27.33 -25.29 31.20
C SER A 809 27.90 -25.77 29.85
N ASN A 810 27.08 -25.79 28.80
CA ASN A 810 27.40 -26.19 27.43
C ASN A 810 27.68 -25.00 26.49
N SER A 811 27.55 -23.76 26.97
CA SER A 811 27.80 -22.56 26.16
C SER A 811 29.27 -22.48 25.70
N ILE A 812 29.55 -21.85 24.56
CA ILE A 812 30.86 -21.87 23.88
C ILE A 812 31.45 -20.47 23.68
N THR A 813 32.69 -20.40 23.20
CA THR A 813 33.36 -19.14 22.83
C THR A 813 34.27 -19.38 21.63
N GLU A 814 33.98 -18.70 20.54
CA GLU A 814 34.76 -18.66 19.30
C GLU A 814 34.36 -17.41 18.51
N ASN A 815 35.15 -17.02 17.50
CA ASN A 815 34.78 -15.92 16.60
C ASN A 815 34.17 -16.51 15.32
N PRO A 816 32.86 -16.37 15.07
CA PRO A 816 32.23 -16.99 13.90
C PRO A 816 32.75 -16.38 12.59
N SER A 817 32.93 -17.23 11.58
CA SER A 817 33.10 -16.79 10.20
C SER A 817 31.70 -16.57 9.61
N TYR A 818 31.43 -15.37 9.10
CA TYR A 818 30.14 -15.01 8.50
C TYR A 818 30.22 -14.94 6.98
N LEU A 819 29.15 -15.34 6.29
CA LEU A 819 29.03 -15.21 4.82
C LEU A 819 28.97 -13.74 4.38
N SER A 820 28.36 -12.86 5.19
CA SER A 820 28.35 -11.42 4.94
C SER A 820 28.11 -10.58 6.19
N LEU A 821 28.85 -9.47 6.30
CA LEU A 821 28.62 -8.38 7.24
C LEU A 821 28.03 -7.13 6.57
N ILE A 822 27.52 -7.24 5.33
CA ILE A 822 26.95 -6.12 4.57
C ILE A 822 25.43 -6.06 4.80
N ASP A 823 24.94 -4.91 5.28
CA ASP A 823 23.53 -4.71 5.69
C ASP A 823 22.51 -5.06 4.58
N SER A 824 22.85 -4.82 3.31
CA SER A 824 21.98 -5.14 2.15
C SER A 824 22.04 -6.61 1.68
N SER A 825 22.93 -7.44 2.22
CA SER A 825 23.11 -8.85 1.82
C SER A 825 21.91 -9.71 2.24
N ALA A 826 21.54 -10.71 1.45
CA ALA A 826 20.62 -11.77 1.92
C ALA A 826 21.26 -12.51 3.10
N ASN A 827 22.44 -13.10 2.84
CA ASN A 827 23.28 -13.87 3.78
C ASN A 827 23.94 -13.04 4.91
N PHE A 828 23.30 -11.97 5.36
CA PHE A 828 23.78 -11.11 6.44
C PHE A 828 23.78 -11.91 7.76
N LEU A 829 24.93 -11.98 8.42
CA LEU A 829 25.13 -12.74 9.68
C LEU A 829 24.81 -14.24 9.61
N HIS A 830 24.63 -14.82 8.41
CA HIS A 830 24.69 -16.27 8.21
C HIS A 830 26.12 -16.78 8.40
N ILE A 831 26.27 -18.04 8.80
CA ILE A 831 27.53 -18.70 9.13
C ILE A 831 28.19 -19.28 7.89
N ASN A 832 29.50 -19.09 7.77
CA ASN A 832 30.30 -19.62 6.69
C ASN A 832 30.72 -21.07 7.00
N ALA A 833 29.86 -22.02 6.66
CA ALA A 833 30.03 -23.47 6.88
C ALA A 833 31.28 -24.10 6.21
N ALA A 834 32.04 -23.35 5.39
CA ALA A 834 33.35 -23.78 4.89
C ALA A 834 34.48 -23.59 5.92
N VAL A 835 34.22 -22.93 7.06
CA VAL A 835 35.14 -22.83 8.20
C VAL A 835 34.60 -23.69 9.34
N PRO A 836 35.36 -24.68 9.85
CA PRO A 836 34.95 -25.50 10.98
C PRO A 836 34.60 -24.66 12.21
N THR A 837 33.47 -24.95 12.83
CA THR A 837 32.85 -24.16 13.91
C THR A 837 32.17 -25.07 14.92
N SER A 838 32.16 -24.68 16.20
CA SER A 838 31.43 -25.39 17.26
C SER A 838 29.95 -24.97 17.35
N ILE A 839 29.49 -24.13 16.42
CA ILE A 839 28.08 -23.75 16.26
C ILE A 839 27.26 -24.93 15.71
N GLU A 840 27.85 -25.70 14.78
CA GLU A 840 27.18 -26.82 14.11
C GLU A 840 26.79 -27.89 15.12
N SER A 841 25.49 -28.23 15.20
CA SER A 841 24.92 -29.10 16.22
C SER A 841 25.25 -28.70 17.68
N GLY A 842 25.63 -27.44 17.92
CA GLY A 842 25.98 -26.94 19.25
C GLY A 842 24.77 -26.55 20.12
N GLY A 843 23.59 -26.44 19.51
CA GLY A 843 22.34 -26.00 20.15
C GLY A 843 21.54 -27.11 20.84
N LYS A 844 20.28 -26.79 21.16
CA LYS A 844 19.30 -27.72 21.75
C LYS A 844 17.89 -27.35 21.31
N ASN A 845 17.11 -28.30 20.79
CA ASN A 845 15.77 -28.01 20.26
C ASN A 845 14.84 -27.35 21.32
N VAL A 846 14.09 -26.33 20.88
CA VAL A 846 13.29 -25.43 21.72
C VAL A 846 11.80 -25.70 21.47
N ILE A 847 11.21 -26.46 22.40
CA ILE A 847 9.78 -26.85 22.39
C ILE A 847 8.94 -26.16 23.48
N SER A 848 9.55 -25.28 24.28
CA SER A 848 8.92 -24.58 25.40
C SER A 848 9.75 -23.36 25.82
N PRO A 849 9.15 -22.22 26.22
CA PRO A 849 7.71 -21.93 26.25
C PRO A 849 7.10 -21.61 24.86
N VAL A 850 7.93 -21.45 23.84
CA VAL A 850 7.54 -21.39 22.42
C VAL A 850 8.16 -22.58 21.69
N VAL A 851 7.50 -23.09 20.66
CA VAL A 851 8.03 -24.13 19.76
C VAL A 851 8.71 -23.45 18.57
N ILE A 852 9.98 -23.77 18.32
CA ILE A 852 10.77 -23.22 17.22
C ILE A 852 11.18 -24.38 16.32
N THR A 853 10.44 -24.57 15.23
CA THR A 853 10.67 -25.66 14.26
C THR A 853 11.66 -25.31 13.16
N ASP A 854 11.94 -24.03 12.95
CA ASP A 854 12.73 -23.50 11.84
C ASP A 854 13.63 -22.32 12.27
N ASP A 855 14.38 -21.75 11.34
CA ASP A 855 15.41 -20.73 11.56
C ASP A 855 15.00 -19.34 10.98
N PHE A 856 15.92 -18.52 10.46
CA PHE A 856 15.59 -17.27 9.76
C PHE A 856 15.01 -17.54 8.35
N ASP A 857 15.67 -18.37 7.55
CA ASP A 857 15.39 -18.56 6.11
C ASP A 857 14.42 -19.74 5.81
N ASN A 858 13.95 -20.38 6.89
CA ASN A 858 12.91 -21.41 6.99
C ASN A 858 13.40 -22.86 6.82
N GLU A 859 14.71 -23.08 6.93
CA GLU A 859 15.35 -24.36 7.17
C GLU A 859 14.80 -24.98 8.48
N ILE A 860 14.39 -26.24 8.42
CA ILE A 860 13.86 -26.97 9.58
C ILE A 860 15.00 -27.23 10.56
N ARG A 861 14.79 -26.94 11.85
CA ARG A 861 15.78 -27.23 12.90
C ARG A 861 15.79 -28.69 13.29
N GLN A 862 16.98 -29.22 13.56
CA GLN A 862 17.18 -30.62 13.93
C GLN A 862 16.28 -31.08 15.11
N GLY A 863 15.77 -32.31 15.02
CA GLY A 863 14.88 -32.88 16.03
C GLY A 863 13.44 -32.40 15.94
N ASN A 864 13.09 -31.63 14.90
CA ASN A 864 11.71 -31.36 14.50
C ASN A 864 11.31 -32.24 13.30
N ALA A 865 10.00 -32.41 13.09
CA ALA A 865 9.48 -33.26 12.03
C ALA A 865 9.79 -32.66 10.64
N GLY A 866 10.33 -33.48 9.74
CA GLY A 866 10.71 -33.07 8.39
C GLY A 866 12.19 -32.69 8.21
N TYR A 867 13.00 -32.72 9.27
CA TYR A 867 14.44 -32.51 9.17
C TYR A 867 15.11 -33.58 8.26
N THR A 868 15.96 -33.13 7.34
CA THR A 868 16.68 -33.98 6.36
C THR A 868 18.19 -33.75 6.35
N GLY A 869 18.71 -32.83 7.17
CA GLY A 869 20.15 -32.56 7.28
C GLY A 869 20.93 -33.65 8.01
N THR A 870 22.25 -33.46 8.13
CA THR A 870 23.16 -34.41 8.80
C THR A 870 23.48 -34.03 10.26
N GLY A 871 22.95 -32.91 10.75
CA GLY A 871 23.15 -32.44 12.12
C GLY A 871 22.60 -33.39 13.21
N THR A 872 23.21 -33.32 14.39
CA THR A 872 22.87 -34.16 15.55
C THR A 872 22.09 -33.41 16.65
N ALA A 873 22.08 -32.08 16.58
CA ALA A 873 21.21 -31.15 17.31
C ALA A 873 21.02 -29.89 16.43
N PRO A 874 20.14 -28.93 16.80
CA PRO A 874 20.06 -27.65 16.11
C PRO A 874 21.34 -26.85 16.23
N ASP A 875 21.51 -25.87 15.36
CA ASP A 875 22.65 -24.96 15.40
C ASP A 875 22.45 -23.84 16.41
N ILE A 876 23.57 -23.25 16.86
CA ILE A 876 23.56 -22.04 17.68
C ILE A 876 23.36 -20.83 16.76
N GLY A 877 22.33 -20.03 17.00
CA GLY A 877 22.05 -18.80 16.26
C GLY A 877 20.77 -18.88 15.42
N ALA A 878 20.59 -17.89 14.57
CA ALA A 878 19.39 -17.69 13.76
C ALA A 878 19.37 -18.45 12.43
N ASP A 879 20.39 -19.24 12.14
CA ASP A 879 20.73 -19.82 10.83
C ASP A 879 21.06 -21.32 11.06
N GLU A 880 20.47 -22.24 10.28
CA GLU A 880 20.85 -23.68 10.28
C GLU A 880 21.68 -24.00 9.02
N PHE A 881 22.76 -24.75 9.18
CA PHE A 881 23.65 -25.13 8.08
C PHE A 881 24.12 -26.59 8.23
N ASN A 882 24.90 -27.06 7.25
CA ASN A 882 25.59 -28.35 7.32
C ASN A 882 27.01 -28.14 6.80
N SER A 883 28.03 -28.63 7.50
CA SER A 883 29.42 -28.48 7.05
C SER A 883 29.75 -29.39 5.87
N GLY A 884 30.47 -28.85 4.89
CA GLY A 884 31.02 -29.61 3.79
C GLY A 884 32.09 -30.57 4.30
N SER A 885 31.78 -31.86 4.43
CA SER A 885 32.75 -32.86 4.91
C SER A 885 33.90 -33.04 3.90
N SER A 886 35.05 -32.43 4.13
CA SER A 886 36.22 -32.50 3.23
C SER A 886 36.60 -33.94 2.82
N LYS A 887 37.07 -34.11 1.57
CA LYS A 887 37.51 -35.38 0.99
C LYS A 887 39.00 -35.36 0.67
N ASN A 888 39.74 -36.39 1.06
CA ASN A 888 41.20 -36.47 0.85
C ASN A 888 41.56 -37.54 -0.17
N LEU A 889 42.21 -37.15 -1.27
CA LEU A 889 42.89 -38.04 -2.21
C LEU A 889 44.36 -38.16 -1.79
N ASN A 890 44.84 -39.37 -1.57
CA ASN A 890 46.25 -39.68 -1.44
C ASN A 890 46.77 -40.18 -2.78
N LEU A 891 47.62 -39.39 -3.43
CA LEU A 891 48.09 -39.63 -4.78
C LEU A 891 49.60 -39.90 -4.77
N THR A 892 50.04 -40.90 -5.53
CA THR A 892 51.45 -41.12 -5.87
C THR A 892 51.66 -40.95 -7.37
N MET A 893 52.66 -40.18 -7.78
CA MET A 893 53.00 -39.91 -9.17
C MET A 893 54.44 -39.37 -9.29
N LEU A 894 55.05 -39.49 -10.47
CA LEU A 894 56.39 -38.95 -10.75
C LEU A 894 56.34 -38.05 -12.00
N ILE A 895 57.20 -37.03 -12.08
CA ILE A 895 57.43 -36.22 -13.29
C ILE A 895 58.76 -36.65 -13.89
N GLN A 896 58.82 -36.86 -15.21
CA GLN A 896 59.96 -37.48 -15.92
C GLN A 896 61.32 -36.85 -15.60
N GLY A 897 61.47 -35.53 -15.78
CA GLY A 897 62.77 -34.86 -15.59
C GLY A 897 63.17 -34.68 -14.13
N PHE A 898 62.17 -34.58 -13.24
CA PHE A 898 62.37 -34.37 -11.82
C PHE A 898 62.77 -35.66 -11.08
N TYR A 899 62.65 -36.84 -11.72
CA TYR A 899 62.88 -38.13 -11.09
C TYR A 899 64.22 -38.75 -11.52
N ASP A 900 65.09 -38.97 -10.53
CA ASP A 900 66.38 -39.63 -10.71
C ASP A 900 66.25 -41.12 -10.36
N ALA A 901 66.41 -41.99 -11.37
CA ALA A 901 66.43 -43.45 -11.20
C ALA A 901 67.66 -43.94 -10.39
N GLY A 902 68.77 -43.19 -10.38
CA GLY A 902 69.98 -43.52 -9.63
C GLY A 902 69.81 -43.43 -8.11
N THR A 903 68.98 -42.51 -7.62
CA THR A 903 68.58 -42.42 -6.22
C THR A 903 67.16 -42.93 -5.94
N ASN A 904 66.35 -43.17 -6.98
CA ASN A 904 64.91 -43.46 -6.92
C ASN A 904 64.14 -42.43 -6.06
N PHE A 905 64.52 -41.16 -6.20
CA PHE A 905 63.84 -40.00 -5.63
C PHE A 905 63.51 -38.96 -6.70
N MET A 906 62.55 -38.10 -6.38
CA MET A 906 62.10 -37.00 -7.22
C MET A 906 62.35 -35.65 -6.53
N ILE A 907 62.71 -34.63 -7.31
CA ILE A 907 62.71 -33.24 -6.86
C ILE A 907 61.27 -32.83 -6.52
N ARG A 908 61.10 -32.10 -5.41
CA ARG A 908 59.78 -31.85 -4.81
C ARG A 908 59.12 -30.61 -5.38
N ASP A 909 58.02 -30.79 -6.10
CA ASP A 909 57.22 -29.71 -6.65
C ASP A 909 55.72 -29.86 -6.32
N THR A 910 54.93 -28.89 -6.77
CA THR A 910 53.49 -28.76 -6.56
C THR A 910 52.69 -29.08 -7.82
N VAL A 911 51.77 -30.04 -7.70
CA VAL A 911 50.85 -30.44 -8.77
C VAL A 911 49.45 -29.95 -8.44
N ARG A 912 48.61 -29.68 -9.45
CA ARG A 912 47.17 -29.46 -9.27
C ARG A 912 46.37 -30.64 -9.83
N ILE A 913 45.46 -31.15 -9.02
CA ILE A 913 44.47 -32.16 -9.39
C ILE A 913 43.11 -31.49 -9.50
N TYR A 914 42.39 -31.80 -10.57
CA TYR A 914 40.98 -31.49 -10.76
C TYR A 914 40.17 -32.78 -10.68
N LEU A 915 39.04 -32.73 -9.98
CA LEU A 915 38.02 -33.76 -10.07
C LEU A 915 37.12 -33.43 -11.25
N ARG A 916 36.96 -34.38 -12.16
CA ARG A 916 36.15 -34.27 -13.38
C ARG A 916 34.97 -35.24 -13.28
N ASN A 917 33.79 -34.85 -13.77
CA ASN A 917 32.63 -35.74 -13.87
C ASN A 917 32.96 -37.04 -14.63
N SER A 918 32.20 -38.12 -14.40
CA SER A 918 32.38 -39.41 -15.10
C SER A 918 31.79 -39.47 -16.53
N SER A 919 31.18 -38.40 -17.02
CA SER A 919 30.56 -38.35 -18.36
C SER A 919 30.85 -37.03 -19.07
N SER A 920 31.04 -37.10 -20.40
CA SER A 920 31.22 -35.93 -21.28
C SER A 920 30.09 -34.91 -21.06
N PRO A 921 30.38 -33.59 -20.95
CA PRO A 921 31.64 -32.90 -21.28
C PRO A 921 32.71 -32.89 -20.16
N TYR A 922 32.63 -33.80 -19.18
CA TYR A 922 33.65 -33.95 -18.13
C TYR A 922 33.94 -32.63 -17.38
N SER A 923 32.87 -31.95 -16.95
CA SER A 923 32.98 -30.70 -16.19
C SER A 923 33.85 -30.87 -14.93
N ILE A 924 34.62 -29.84 -14.59
CA ILE A 924 35.33 -29.77 -13.32
C ILE A 924 34.30 -29.66 -12.18
N VAL A 925 34.49 -30.45 -11.14
CA VAL A 925 33.66 -30.48 -9.92
C VAL A 925 34.39 -29.81 -8.76
N ASP A 926 35.71 -30.03 -8.64
CA ASP A 926 36.55 -29.40 -7.63
C ASP A 926 38.03 -29.41 -8.06
N SER A 927 38.90 -28.69 -7.35
CA SER A 927 40.36 -28.70 -7.59
C SER A 927 41.18 -28.50 -6.32
N ALA A 928 42.33 -29.16 -6.25
CA ALA A 928 43.28 -29.07 -5.14
C ALA A 928 44.71 -28.96 -5.66
N LYS A 929 45.57 -28.16 -5.00
CA LYS A 929 47.00 -28.04 -5.30
C LYS A 929 47.81 -28.41 -4.06
N ALA A 930 48.77 -29.33 -4.18
CA ALA A 930 49.60 -29.81 -3.08
C ALA A 930 51.03 -30.12 -3.54
N TYR A 931 51.97 -30.19 -2.59
CA TYR A 931 53.32 -30.69 -2.83
C TYR A 931 53.34 -32.22 -2.92
N LEU A 932 54.21 -32.72 -3.79
CA LEU A 932 54.65 -34.11 -3.75
C LEU A 932 55.86 -34.27 -2.80
N SER A 933 56.03 -35.46 -2.25
CA SER A 933 57.23 -35.91 -1.54
C SER A 933 58.34 -36.27 -2.53
N SER A 934 59.54 -36.53 -2.03
CA SER A 934 60.61 -37.10 -2.86
C SER A 934 60.31 -38.52 -3.36
N THR A 935 59.26 -39.17 -2.86
CA THR A 935 58.76 -40.46 -3.38
C THR A 935 57.51 -40.28 -4.26
N GLY A 936 57.23 -39.07 -4.72
CA GLY A 936 56.09 -38.76 -5.58
C GLY A 936 54.72 -38.72 -4.89
N ALA A 937 54.66 -38.79 -3.55
CA ALA A 937 53.40 -38.92 -2.81
C ALA A 937 52.89 -37.58 -2.26
N GLY A 938 51.59 -37.30 -2.40
CA GLY A 938 50.95 -36.08 -1.87
C GLY A 938 49.47 -36.29 -1.53
N THR A 939 48.95 -35.48 -0.60
CA THR A 939 47.53 -35.50 -0.19
C THR A 939 46.81 -34.25 -0.67
N PHE A 940 45.65 -34.44 -1.31
CA PHE A 940 44.86 -33.42 -1.99
C PHE A 940 43.46 -33.35 -1.37
N THR A 941 43.10 -32.21 -0.81
CA THR A 941 41.82 -32.00 -0.11
C THR A 941 40.81 -31.25 -0.97
N PHE A 942 39.63 -31.82 -1.13
CA PHE A 942 38.49 -31.29 -1.88
C PHE A 942 37.30 -31.03 -0.95
N GLN A 943 36.47 -30.04 -1.24
CA GLN A 943 35.32 -29.64 -0.42
C GLN A 943 33.97 -29.95 -1.07
N ASN A 944 33.91 -29.93 -2.41
CA ASN A 944 32.71 -30.13 -3.22
C ASN A 944 32.53 -31.59 -3.69
N ALA A 945 33.45 -32.47 -3.30
CA ALA A 945 33.46 -33.88 -3.68
C ALA A 945 32.56 -34.75 -2.79
N SER A 946 31.93 -35.76 -3.37
CA SER A 946 30.99 -36.68 -2.69
C SER A 946 31.54 -38.10 -2.59
N ASN A 947 31.18 -38.81 -1.51
CA ASN A 947 31.45 -40.25 -1.42
C ASN A 947 30.55 -41.02 -2.39
N GLY A 948 31.05 -42.12 -2.96
CA GLY A 948 30.30 -42.97 -3.89
C GLY A 948 30.08 -42.39 -5.29
N VAL A 949 30.52 -41.16 -5.56
CA VAL A 949 30.48 -40.54 -6.90
C VAL A 949 31.78 -40.83 -7.64
N ASN A 950 31.67 -41.19 -8.92
CA ASN A 950 32.80 -41.49 -9.80
C ASN A 950 33.34 -40.21 -10.44
N TYR A 951 34.65 -39.99 -10.32
CA TYR A 951 35.37 -38.85 -10.87
C TYR A 951 36.58 -39.32 -11.68
N TYR A 952 36.89 -38.67 -12.81
CA TYR A 952 38.24 -38.76 -13.37
C TYR A 952 39.18 -37.83 -12.59
N LEU A 953 40.41 -38.27 -12.37
CA LEU A 953 41.49 -37.41 -11.86
C LEU A 953 42.19 -36.78 -13.07
N HIS A 954 42.07 -35.46 -13.20
CA HIS A 954 42.74 -34.65 -14.24
C HIS A 954 43.90 -33.89 -13.59
N LEU A 955 45.07 -33.94 -14.19
CA LEU A 955 46.34 -33.64 -13.55
C LEU A 955 47.16 -32.65 -14.38
N LYS A 956 47.56 -31.53 -13.76
CA LYS A 956 48.46 -30.53 -14.36
C LYS A 956 49.59 -30.13 -13.42
N HIS A 957 50.80 -30.04 -13.96
CA HIS A 957 52.03 -29.54 -13.32
C HIS A 957 52.50 -28.27 -14.08
N ARG A 958 53.70 -27.72 -13.79
CA ARG A 958 54.18 -26.49 -14.45
C ARG A 958 54.74 -26.72 -15.86
N ASN A 959 55.21 -27.93 -16.15
CA ASN A 959 55.89 -28.27 -17.40
C ASN A 959 55.81 -29.76 -17.77
N SER A 960 54.69 -30.40 -17.42
CA SER A 960 54.39 -31.78 -17.79
C SER A 960 53.12 -31.84 -18.61
N ILE A 961 53.03 -32.87 -19.46
CA ILE A 961 51.83 -33.12 -20.25
C ILE A 961 50.62 -33.32 -19.32
N GLU A 962 49.48 -32.73 -19.68
CA GLU A 962 48.24 -32.97 -18.95
C GLU A 962 47.84 -34.44 -19.02
N THR A 963 47.63 -35.05 -17.85
CA THR A 963 47.34 -36.48 -17.71
C THR A 963 46.03 -36.73 -16.99
N TRP A 964 45.36 -37.83 -17.34
CA TRP A 964 44.08 -38.25 -16.77
C TRP A 964 44.20 -39.69 -16.23
N SER A 965 43.45 -40.04 -15.18
CA SER A 965 43.41 -41.42 -14.67
C SER A 965 42.75 -42.39 -15.68
N LYS A 966 43.28 -43.60 -15.85
CA LYS A 966 42.79 -44.62 -16.82
C LYS A 966 41.29 -44.91 -16.66
N THR A 967 40.80 -44.87 -15.42
CA THR A 967 39.40 -45.06 -15.06
C THR A 967 38.97 -44.03 -14.03
N THR A 968 37.65 -43.88 -13.84
CA THR A 968 37.10 -43.03 -12.78
C THR A 968 37.30 -43.66 -11.39
N GLN A 969 37.66 -42.84 -10.42
CA GLN A 969 37.86 -43.18 -9.02
C GLN A 969 36.72 -42.63 -8.15
N THR A 970 36.51 -43.19 -6.96
CA THR A 970 35.42 -42.78 -6.05
C THR A 970 35.88 -42.64 -4.60
N PHE A 971 35.40 -41.61 -3.90
CA PHE A 971 35.70 -41.43 -2.48
C PHE A 971 34.88 -42.40 -1.63
N THR A 972 35.55 -43.08 -0.69
CA THR A 972 34.93 -43.97 0.30
C THR A 972 35.39 -43.57 1.69
N GLY A 973 34.47 -43.30 2.61
CA GLY A 973 34.82 -42.87 3.97
C GLY A 973 35.61 -41.56 4.01
N ASN A 974 35.30 -40.62 3.12
CA ASN A 974 36.03 -39.36 2.88
C ASN A 974 37.48 -39.51 2.34
N SER A 975 37.88 -40.71 1.92
CA SER A 975 39.22 -41.00 1.41
C SER A 975 39.19 -41.58 -0.02
N MET A 976 40.25 -41.31 -0.79
CA MET A 976 40.57 -41.95 -2.06
C MET A 976 42.08 -42.17 -2.12
N THR A 977 42.53 -43.20 -2.82
CA THR A 977 43.96 -43.45 -3.07
C THR A 977 44.17 -43.81 -4.53
N TYR A 978 45.22 -43.26 -5.15
CA TYR A 978 45.60 -43.57 -6.53
C TYR A 978 47.13 -43.52 -6.69
N ASP A 979 47.70 -44.34 -7.57
CA ASP A 979 49.15 -44.39 -7.83
C ASP A 979 49.39 -44.56 -9.33
N PHE A 980 49.98 -43.55 -9.97
CA PHE A 980 50.33 -43.59 -11.39
C PHE A 980 51.62 -44.38 -11.66
N THR A 981 52.47 -44.60 -10.66
CA THR A 981 53.84 -45.09 -10.85
C THR A 981 54.03 -46.58 -11.24
N PRO A 982 53.11 -47.54 -10.99
CA PRO A 982 53.38 -48.96 -11.28
C PRO A 982 53.35 -49.35 -12.76
N ALA A 983 52.60 -48.63 -13.60
CA ALA A 983 52.40 -48.97 -15.02
C ALA A 983 51.90 -47.75 -15.80
N ASN A 984 52.29 -47.64 -17.08
CA ASN A 984 51.69 -46.64 -17.99
C ASN A 984 50.16 -46.76 -18.08
N THR A 985 49.63 -47.96 -17.85
CA THR A 985 48.18 -48.25 -17.83
C THR A 985 47.39 -47.64 -16.67
N GLN A 986 48.02 -46.85 -15.80
CA GLN A 986 47.31 -45.96 -14.85
C GLN A 986 46.93 -44.61 -15.49
N ALA A 987 47.55 -44.22 -16.60
CA ALA A 987 47.13 -43.05 -17.37
C ALA A 987 46.10 -43.40 -18.45
N PHE A 988 45.18 -42.49 -18.72
CA PHE A 988 44.31 -42.59 -19.90
C PHE A 988 45.16 -42.58 -21.18
N GLY A 989 44.75 -43.36 -22.18
CA GLY A 989 45.57 -43.61 -23.38
C GLY A 989 46.90 -44.34 -23.15
N ASP A 990 47.18 -44.83 -21.93
CA ASP A 990 48.49 -45.38 -21.53
C ASP A 990 49.65 -44.37 -21.62
N ASN A 991 49.33 -43.07 -21.44
CA ASN A 991 50.17 -41.92 -21.75
C ASN A 991 51.21 -41.56 -20.67
N MET A 992 52.14 -42.48 -20.37
CA MET A 992 53.28 -42.21 -19.45
C MET A 992 54.55 -42.92 -19.91
N ILE A 993 55.71 -42.32 -19.60
CA ILE A 993 57.02 -42.91 -19.86
C ILE A 993 57.42 -43.89 -18.75
N GLN A 994 58.16 -44.94 -19.08
CA GLN A 994 58.89 -45.72 -18.09
C GLN A 994 60.19 -44.99 -17.73
N ALA A 995 60.28 -44.45 -16.52
CA ALA A 995 61.42 -43.67 -16.04
C ALA A 995 62.49 -44.54 -15.34
N ASP A 996 62.11 -45.71 -14.80
CA ASP A 996 63.05 -46.72 -14.27
C ASP A 996 62.58 -48.15 -14.57
N ALA A 997 63.53 -49.06 -14.69
CA ALA A 997 63.36 -50.49 -14.86
C ALA A 997 63.61 -51.30 -13.58
N SER A 998 64.29 -50.75 -12.56
CA SER A 998 64.60 -51.48 -11.31
C SER A 998 64.78 -50.56 -10.08
N PRO A 999 63.70 -50.14 -9.40
CA PRO A 999 62.30 -50.59 -9.56
C PRO A 999 61.63 -50.13 -10.86
N VAL A 1000 60.64 -50.88 -11.34
CA VAL A 1000 59.79 -50.41 -12.44
C VAL A 1000 59.01 -49.18 -11.98
N ARG A 1001 59.24 -48.04 -12.64
CA ARG A 1001 58.56 -46.77 -12.38
C ARG A 1001 58.10 -46.11 -13.66
N PHE A 1002 56.88 -45.60 -13.64
CA PHE A 1002 56.31 -44.76 -14.67
C PHE A 1002 56.14 -43.32 -14.17
N ALA A 1003 56.31 -42.36 -15.08
CA ALA A 1003 56.25 -40.93 -14.82
C ALA A 1003 55.43 -40.21 -15.90
N ILE A 1004 54.88 -39.05 -15.54
CA ILE A 1004 54.27 -38.11 -16.47
C ILE A 1004 55.36 -37.54 -17.36
N TYR A 1005 55.13 -37.49 -18.68
CA TYR A 1005 56.06 -36.86 -19.62
C TYR A 1005 56.27 -35.38 -19.29
N GLY A 1006 57.53 -34.94 -19.24
CA GLY A 1006 57.89 -33.53 -19.14
C GLY A 1006 57.90 -32.83 -20.51
N GLY A 1007 58.09 -31.51 -20.51
CA GLY A 1007 58.37 -30.73 -21.71
C GLY A 1007 57.20 -30.02 -22.38
N ASP A 1008 55.97 -30.16 -21.87
CA ASP A 1008 54.83 -29.29 -22.22
C ASP A 1008 54.98 -28.00 -21.39
N VAL A 1009 55.91 -27.12 -21.78
CA VAL A 1009 56.29 -25.91 -21.02
C VAL A 1009 55.36 -24.74 -21.29
N ASN A 1010 54.72 -24.73 -22.47
CA ASN A 1010 53.76 -23.71 -22.88
C ASN A 1010 52.31 -24.02 -22.41
N GLN A 1011 52.03 -25.28 -22.03
CA GLN A 1011 50.73 -25.81 -21.56
C GLN A 1011 49.60 -25.86 -22.62
N ASP A 1012 49.94 -25.98 -23.91
CA ASP A 1012 49.00 -26.15 -25.03
C ASP A 1012 48.46 -27.58 -25.19
N GLY A 1013 49.15 -28.58 -24.63
CA GLY A 1013 48.75 -29.98 -24.66
C GLY A 1013 49.47 -30.85 -25.71
N THR A 1014 50.52 -30.34 -26.32
CA THR A 1014 51.54 -31.08 -27.08
C THR A 1014 52.92 -30.88 -26.43
N VAL A 1015 53.90 -31.70 -26.82
CA VAL A 1015 55.33 -31.40 -26.63
C VAL A 1015 55.92 -31.25 -28.02
N ASP A 1016 56.28 -30.04 -28.41
CA ASP A 1016 56.45 -29.65 -29.80
C ASP A 1016 57.67 -28.72 -30.00
N ALA A 1017 57.95 -28.32 -31.24
CA ALA A 1017 59.08 -27.45 -31.57
C ALA A 1017 58.99 -26.05 -30.92
N SER A 1018 57.80 -25.62 -30.46
CA SER A 1018 57.60 -24.39 -29.70
C SER A 1018 58.11 -24.52 -28.26
N ASP A 1019 57.79 -25.60 -27.54
CA ASP A 1019 58.36 -25.88 -26.22
C ASP A 1019 59.88 -25.95 -26.26
N LEU A 1020 60.41 -26.68 -27.25
CA LEU A 1020 61.86 -26.78 -27.46
C LEU A 1020 62.48 -25.41 -27.78
N SER A 1021 61.75 -24.53 -28.46
CA SER A 1021 62.20 -23.16 -28.73
C SER A 1021 62.19 -22.29 -27.48
N GLU A 1022 61.18 -22.41 -26.61
CA GLU A 1022 61.14 -21.69 -25.33
C GLU A 1022 62.28 -22.14 -24.41
N THR A 1023 62.44 -23.46 -24.21
CA THR A 1023 63.55 -24.02 -23.42
C THR A 1023 64.92 -23.70 -24.00
N TYR A 1024 65.09 -23.72 -25.33
CA TYR A 1024 66.34 -23.30 -25.98
C TYR A 1024 66.68 -21.82 -25.74
N ASN A 1025 65.68 -20.93 -25.85
CA ASN A 1025 65.89 -19.49 -25.63
C ASN A 1025 66.31 -19.23 -24.18
N ASP A 1026 65.66 -19.86 -23.20
CA ASP A 1026 65.97 -19.69 -21.79
C ASP A 1026 67.32 -20.33 -21.40
N ALA A 1027 67.67 -21.49 -21.97
CA ALA A 1027 69.01 -22.08 -21.82
C ALA A 1027 70.11 -21.17 -22.39
N ASN A 1028 69.90 -20.60 -23.58
CA ASN A 1028 70.83 -19.65 -24.20
C ASN A 1028 70.92 -18.32 -23.42
N ASN A 1029 69.87 -17.94 -22.68
CA ASN A 1029 69.88 -16.82 -21.74
C ASN A 1029 70.46 -17.19 -20.36
N SER A 1030 70.78 -18.47 -20.10
CA SER A 1030 71.20 -19.01 -18.80
C SER A 1030 70.22 -18.68 -17.67
N LEU A 1031 68.93 -18.90 -17.92
CA LEU A 1031 67.88 -18.67 -16.93
C LEU A 1031 67.97 -19.69 -15.78
N SER A 1032 67.57 -19.27 -14.58
CA SER A 1032 67.72 -20.06 -13.35
C SER A 1032 66.59 -19.79 -12.35
N GLY A 1033 66.24 -20.79 -11.55
CA GLY A 1033 65.17 -20.79 -10.57
C GLY A 1033 63.84 -21.32 -11.13
N TYR A 1034 62.79 -21.18 -10.34
CA TYR A 1034 61.47 -21.77 -10.60
C TYR A 1034 60.73 -21.17 -11.83
N VAL A 1035 61.04 -21.68 -13.03
CA VAL A 1035 60.43 -21.31 -14.33
C VAL A 1035 59.78 -22.53 -15.02
N SER A 1036 59.01 -22.39 -16.09
CA SER A 1036 58.44 -23.56 -16.79
C SER A 1036 59.48 -24.33 -17.62
N THR A 1037 60.49 -23.65 -18.14
CA THR A 1037 61.56 -24.20 -18.98
C THR A 1037 62.59 -25.07 -18.23
N ASP A 1038 62.64 -24.98 -16.90
CA ASP A 1038 63.32 -25.88 -15.96
C ASP A 1038 62.52 -27.20 -15.82
N VAL A 1039 62.72 -28.13 -16.76
CA VAL A 1039 61.97 -29.41 -16.83
C VAL A 1039 62.65 -30.55 -16.09
N THR A 1040 63.93 -30.38 -15.75
CA THR A 1040 64.67 -31.26 -14.82
C THR A 1040 64.39 -30.93 -13.36
N GLY A 1041 64.12 -29.66 -13.03
CA GLY A 1041 63.84 -29.19 -11.67
C GLY A 1041 65.08 -28.80 -10.86
N ASP A 1042 66.26 -28.64 -11.48
CA ASP A 1042 67.55 -28.48 -10.77
C ASP A 1042 67.94 -27.03 -10.43
N ASP A 1043 67.01 -26.09 -10.64
CA ASP A 1043 67.15 -24.62 -10.58
C ASP A 1043 67.96 -23.98 -11.74
N PHE A 1044 68.31 -24.71 -12.80
CA PHE A 1044 68.88 -24.15 -14.04
C PHE A 1044 68.08 -24.58 -15.28
N VAL A 1045 68.14 -23.78 -16.35
CA VAL A 1045 67.68 -24.19 -17.69
C VAL A 1045 68.91 -24.41 -18.55
N ASP A 1046 69.16 -25.65 -18.99
CA ASP A 1046 70.37 -26.00 -19.73
C ASP A 1046 70.14 -27.04 -20.87
N ALA A 1047 71.22 -27.60 -21.40
CA ALA A 1047 71.16 -28.59 -22.47
C ALA A 1047 70.47 -29.92 -22.07
N THR A 1048 70.35 -30.21 -20.77
CA THR A 1048 69.64 -31.39 -20.24
C THR A 1048 68.13 -31.21 -20.31
N ASP A 1049 67.61 -30.02 -19.97
CA ASP A 1049 66.22 -29.63 -20.18
C ASP A 1049 65.84 -29.71 -21.66
N MET A 1050 66.63 -29.05 -22.51
CA MET A 1050 66.46 -29.11 -23.96
C MET A 1050 66.42 -30.55 -24.47
N SER A 1051 67.31 -31.42 -23.98
CA SER A 1051 67.35 -32.82 -24.40
C SER A 1051 66.11 -33.60 -23.96
N LEU A 1052 65.51 -33.29 -22.81
CA LEU A 1052 64.25 -33.91 -22.40
C LEU A 1052 63.10 -33.48 -23.32
N VAL A 1053 63.00 -32.18 -23.61
CA VAL A 1053 61.95 -31.65 -24.50
C VAL A 1053 62.12 -32.23 -25.92
N ASP A 1054 63.32 -32.17 -26.51
CA ASP A 1054 63.60 -32.70 -27.86
C ASP A 1054 63.28 -34.20 -27.99
N ASN A 1055 63.64 -35.01 -26.98
CA ASN A 1055 63.27 -36.44 -26.95
C ASN A 1055 61.74 -36.64 -26.94
N ASN A 1056 60.99 -35.82 -26.21
CA ASN A 1056 59.53 -35.94 -26.13
C ASN A 1056 58.82 -35.34 -27.36
N THR A 1057 59.38 -34.29 -27.98
CA THR A 1057 59.00 -33.77 -29.29
C THR A 1057 59.19 -34.82 -30.38
N PHE A 1058 60.33 -35.52 -30.41
CA PHE A 1058 60.58 -36.62 -31.34
C PHE A 1058 59.57 -37.77 -31.15
N ASN A 1059 59.22 -38.08 -29.91
CA ASN A 1059 58.19 -39.08 -29.58
C ASN A 1059 56.75 -38.60 -29.84
N SER A 1060 56.54 -37.35 -30.26
CA SER A 1060 55.22 -36.75 -30.53
C SER A 1060 54.25 -36.86 -29.35
N VAL A 1061 54.74 -36.57 -28.13
CA VAL A 1061 53.94 -36.62 -26.90
C VAL A 1061 52.81 -35.58 -26.96
N SER A 1062 51.59 -36.01 -26.64
CA SER A 1062 50.42 -35.13 -26.55
C SER A 1062 49.48 -35.55 -25.41
N VAL A 1063 48.55 -34.68 -25.05
CA VAL A 1063 47.47 -35.02 -24.11
C VAL A 1063 46.55 -36.10 -24.71
N ILE A 1064 46.07 -37.02 -23.88
CA ILE A 1064 45.01 -37.98 -24.22
C ILE A 1064 43.93 -37.94 -23.14
N THR A 1065 42.71 -37.57 -23.50
CA THR A 1065 41.56 -37.44 -22.58
C THR A 1065 40.57 -38.60 -22.72
N PRO A 1066 39.70 -38.83 -21.70
CA PRO A 1066 38.51 -39.68 -21.82
C PRO A 1066 37.43 -39.15 -22.78
#